data_AF-A0A7W9FX41-F1
#
_entry.id   AF-A0A7W9FX41-F1
#
_cell.length_a   1.000
_cell.length_b   1.000
_cell.length_c   1.000
_cell.angle_alpha   90.00
_cell.angle_beta   90.00
_cell.angle_gamma   90.00
#
_symmetry.space_group_name_H-M   'P 1'
#
loop_
_entity.id
_entity.type
_entity.pdbx_description
1 polymer ?
#
loop_
_entity_poly.entity_id
_entity_poly.type
_entity_poly.pdbx_seq_one_letter_code
_entity_poly.pdbx_strand_id
1 'polypeptide(L)'
;MSNIVATAERTVQASPIVASNDNLPTLTPPPNAPSARLLKGECIAMMSAMTAASVDLVVTSPPYMNIGMEYGDAFDTIEDYIEFSRQWITAAARVLKPGGAMWINVGMHKAGPNSRVPLTYYLFPLIARTGLTLVQEIVWDRRAQQNTTQRFSTRSERWLYLVKPGVLKGGRGRRKNIAPTFNLDDVRRPSTSADKRNNPAGANPADIWDFTQVHGTSKERTAHPCPFPQAMIERIVLACSNSGDVVMDPFGGSGTTGAAAMAHGRSAIIIEREPSYWSIIEKRLGLEDDAVRLMLGETLARMAEIADQSVDLIGADLPYGCTRAPWDEIIPMEALWAEYRRILKPTGTIVLTSAGMFSAKLMMAAPDLYKYSLVWEKTRATRFVHAKSQVLMEHEDVLVFSKGGVGNRAASPMTYNPQGLVELSKPRVSRNGGVGSALYKAHPYRSDSERRQTHTNYPRSVLRFPSVNKPVHPTQKPVELFDWIVRTYSNPGDVVLDNTMGSGTTGCVALAAGRKFIGIERDPEFFQIAKQRIEAVEPCLSPDLALTLPSAANGEIAPTTAANDDIKQEVPTHDLAPTILNSDCLTGMKQMADGSVDIIFTSPPYNLGESSGGGFKGQKGRGKWKNAKLADGYDGHDDAMPYADYVAWQKAFLLECWRLIPEDGAIFYQHKNRVQNGLLRTPHELNPGLPLRQIIIWDRGSGHNFNAAFALPTHEVIYIFAKPKFRFRKGHGLKDVMKLLADKGNQHPAPFPVELPRMIIAATNAKTVLDPFLGSGSTGVAALMEGRRFIGIEQSADYCRMAEERLGVVLQGDAPLPDDLRGSSNDNADLAADQAPTLGDAA
;
A
#
# COMPACT_ATOMS: atom_id res chain seq x y z
N MET A 1 50.98 -24.99 48.81
CA MET A 1 51.75 -26.04 48.12
C MET A 1 51.84 -25.68 46.65
N SER A 2 53.05 -25.80 46.12
CA SER A 2 53.59 -25.20 44.91
C SER A 2 53.20 -25.95 43.64
N ASN A 3 53.19 -25.21 42.52
CA ASN A 3 53.34 -25.63 41.12
C ASN A 3 52.23 -26.48 40.50
N ILE A 4 51.60 -25.95 39.44
CA ILE A 4 51.84 -26.38 38.03
C ILE A 4 51.10 -25.39 37.12
N VAL A 5 51.86 -24.75 36.24
CA VAL A 5 51.43 -24.02 35.05
C VAL A 5 51.70 -24.93 33.86
N ALA A 6 50.70 -25.29 33.06
CA ALA A 6 50.84 -25.54 31.62
C ALA A 6 49.47 -25.70 30.91
N THR A 7 49.15 -24.70 30.08
CA THR A 7 48.63 -24.78 28.71
C THR A 7 47.51 -25.78 28.33
N ALA A 8 46.39 -25.22 27.86
CA ALA A 8 45.72 -25.67 26.62
C ALA A 8 44.87 -24.51 26.05
N GLU A 9 45.45 -23.77 25.11
CA GLU A 9 44.73 -22.85 24.22
C GLU A 9 43.96 -23.68 23.17
N ARG A 10 42.66 -23.40 23.01
CA ARG A 10 41.89 -23.83 21.82
C ARG A 10 41.39 -22.59 21.11
N THR A 11 42.03 -22.34 19.97
CA THR A 11 41.74 -21.30 18.99
C THR A 11 40.40 -21.59 18.30
N VAL A 12 39.43 -20.70 18.43
CA VAL A 12 38.25 -20.67 17.55
C VAL A 12 38.49 -19.58 16.52
N GLN A 13 38.69 -19.98 15.27
CA GLN A 13 38.82 -19.07 14.13
C GLN A 13 37.46 -18.38 13.88
N ALA A 14 37.41 -17.07 14.10
CA ALA A 14 36.35 -16.22 13.59
C ALA A 14 36.69 -15.81 12.15
N SER A 15 35.84 -16.17 11.19
CA SER A 15 35.91 -15.66 9.82
C SER A 15 35.45 -14.20 9.77
N PRO A 16 36.16 -13.29 9.09
CA PRO A 16 35.79 -11.89 9.02
C PRO A 16 34.85 -11.68 7.84
N ILE A 17 33.61 -11.27 8.10
CA ILE A 17 32.81 -10.56 7.09
C ILE A 17 32.81 -9.09 7.50
N VAL A 18 33.78 -8.37 6.94
CA VAL A 18 33.77 -6.91 6.91
C VAL A 18 32.76 -6.50 5.84
N ALA A 19 31.60 -6.02 6.27
CA ALA A 19 30.76 -5.15 5.47
C ALA A 19 30.69 -3.81 6.19
N SER A 20 31.47 -2.86 5.68
CA SER A 20 31.43 -1.45 6.01
C SER A 20 30.03 -0.89 5.75
N ASN A 21 29.37 -0.38 6.79
CA ASN A 21 28.26 0.56 6.65
C ASN A 21 28.54 1.78 7.54
N ASP A 22 29.51 2.58 7.10
CA ASP A 22 29.57 4.00 7.42
C ASP A 22 28.41 4.69 6.66
N ASN A 23 27.26 4.81 7.33
CA ASN A 23 26.25 5.87 7.13
C ASN A 23 25.09 5.66 8.10
N LEU A 24 25.29 6.02 9.36
CA LEU A 24 24.19 6.40 10.26
C LEU A 24 24.19 7.93 10.33
N PRO A 25 23.06 8.61 10.08
CA PRO A 25 23.02 10.06 10.13
C PRO A 25 23.33 10.51 11.56
N THR A 26 24.39 11.30 11.70
CA THR A 26 24.61 12.17 12.85
C THR A 26 23.47 13.19 12.90
N LEU A 27 22.34 12.79 13.48
CA LEU A 27 21.35 13.70 14.01
C LEU A 27 21.80 14.00 15.44
N THR A 28 22.42 15.15 15.65
CA THR A 28 22.43 15.77 16.98
C THR A 28 21.10 16.49 17.15
N PRO A 29 20.14 15.97 17.94
CA PRO A 29 18.96 16.74 18.31
C PRO A 29 19.33 17.73 19.42
N PRO A 30 18.62 18.86 19.54
CA PRO A 30 18.65 19.66 20.77
C PRO A 30 18.10 18.80 21.92
N PRO A 31 18.76 18.77 23.10
CA PRO A 31 18.44 17.85 24.19
C PRO A 31 17.30 18.41 25.05
N ASN A 32 16.56 17.52 25.72
CA ASN A 32 15.67 17.76 26.87
C ASN A 32 14.15 17.72 26.62
N ALA A 33 13.67 16.73 25.88
CA ALA A 33 12.45 16.04 26.29
C ALA A 33 12.86 14.70 26.94
N PRO A 34 12.32 14.33 28.12
CA PRO A 34 12.52 13.00 28.67
C PRO A 34 12.04 11.95 27.66
N SER A 35 12.87 10.95 27.39
CA SER A 35 12.54 9.86 26.46
C SER A 35 12.77 8.52 27.14
N ALA A 36 11.99 7.50 26.78
CA ALA A 36 12.23 6.14 27.22
C ALA A 36 12.61 5.24 26.04
N ARG A 37 13.39 4.20 26.33
CA ARG A 37 13.77 3.16 25.36
C ARG A 37 13.70 1.80 26.02
N LEU A 38 12.99 0.88 25.38
CA LEU A 38 12.98 -0.54 25.74
C LEU A 38 13.99 -1.30 24.87
N LEU A 39 14.88 -2.03 25.52
CA LEU A 39 15.84 -2.95 24.92
C LEU A 39 15.41 -4.39 25.18
N LYS A 40 14.98 -5.07 24.11
CA LYS A 40 14.43 -6.42 24.13
C LYS A 40 15.55 -7.45 24.05
N GLY A 41 15.93 -8.07 25.18
CA GLY A 41 16.93 -9.13 25.22
C GLY A 41 17.77 -9.18 26.51
N GLU A 42 18.84 -9.96 26.47
CA GLU A 42 19.68 -10.26 27.63
C GLU A 42 20.47 -9.05 28.15
N CYS A 43 20.39 -8.79 29.46
CA CYS A 43 20.91 -7.56 30.06
C CYS A 43 22.43 -7.41 29.91
N ILE A 44 23.18 -8.50 30.04
CA ILE A 44 24.65 -8.49 29.92
C ILE A 44 25.08 -8.15 28.49
N ALA A 45 24.43 -8.73 27.48
CA ALA A 45 24.72 -8.47 26.08
C ALA A 45 24.37 -7.03 25.69
N MET A 46 23.17 -6.58 26.08
CA MET A 46 22.70 -5.22 25.82
C MET A 46 23.59 -4.18 26.49
N MET A 47 23.90 -4.36 27.78
CA MET A 47 24.82 -3.46 28.48
C MET A 47 26.23 -3.51 27.92
N SER A 48 26.72 -4.65 27.41
CA SER A 48 28.06 -4.73 26.81
C SER A 48 28.17 -3.93 25.50
N ALA A 49 27.10 -3.86 24.72
CA ALA A 49 27.02 -3.05 23.50
C ALA A 49 26.89 -1.53 23.77
N MET A 50 26.53 -1.14 24.99
CA MET A 50 26.37 0.28 25.35
C MET A 50 27.72 1.00 25.47
N THR A 51 27.72 2.29 25.22
CA THR A 51 28.89 3.15 25.49
C THR A 51 29.18 3.16 27.00
N ALA A 52 30.45 3.08 27.39
CA ALA A 52 30.86 3.22 28.79
C ALA A 52 30.54 4.62 29.32
N ALA A 53 30.27 4.75 30.62
CA ALA A 53 29.93 6.03 31.26
C ALA A 53 28.83 6.83 30.51
N SER A 54 27.74 6.16 30.17
CA SER A 54 26.60 6.73 29.44
C SER A 54 25.34 6.91 30.30
N VAL A 55 25.26 6.26 31.47
CA VAL A 55 24.10 6.28 32.38
C VAL A 55 24.44 6.99 33.69
N ASP A 56 23.50 7.77 34.23
CA ASP A 56 23.66 8.53 35.47
C ASP A 56 23.23 7.75 36.71
N LEU A 57 22.14 6.98 36.60
CA LEU A 57 21.56 6.21 37.69
C LEU A 57 21.14 4.82 37.21
N VAL A 58 21.50 3.78 37.95
CA VAL A 58 20.97 2.42 37.76
C VAL A 58 20.09 2.07 38.95
N VAL A 59 18.85 1.64 38.72
CA VAL A 59 17.95 1.15 39.79
C VAL A 59 17.37 -0.18 39.34
N THR A 60 17.54 -1.23 40.14
CA THR A 60 17.16 -2.56 39.70
C THR A 60 16.94 -3.58 40.82
N SER A 61 16.23 -4.67 40.52
CA SER A 61 16.21 -5.92 41.29
C SER A 61 16.47 -7.09 40.33
N PRO A 62 17.62 -7.76 40.43
CA PRO A 62 17.87 -8.97 39.64
C PRO A 62 16.93 -10.10 40.07
N PRO A 63 16.66 -11.09 39.19
CA PRO A 63 15.92 -12.29 39.58
C PRO A 63 16.60 -13.00 40.76
N TYR A 64 15.83 -13.54 41.71
CA TYR A 64 16.37 -14.26 42.88
C TYR A 64 16.26 -15.76 42.71
N MET A 65 17.26 -16.51 43.15
CA MET A 65 17.20 -17.98 43.15
C MET A 65 16.17 -18.55 44.16
N ASN A 66 15.45 -19.61 43.77
CA ASN A 66 14.59 -20.46 44.61
C ASN A 66 13.46 -19.73 45.35
N ILE A 67 12.86 -18.73 44.71
CA ILE A 67 11.69 -18.03 45.27
C ILE A 67 10.35 -18.71 44.93
N GLY A 68 10.33 -19.73 44.06
CA GLY A 68 9.11 -20.44 43.66
C GLY A 68 8.25 -19.67 42.65
N MET A 69 8.92 -18.87 41.82
CA MET A 69 8.34 -18.09 40.72
C MET A 69 9.03 -18.53 39.43
N GLU A 70 8.35 -18.54 38.29
CA GLU A 70 8.89 -19.08 37.03
C GLU A 70 10.27 -18.50 36.62
N TYR A 71 10.58 -17.24 36.95
CA TYR A 71 11.88 -16.61 36.69
C TYR A 71 12.91 -16.79 37.83
N GLY A 72 12.46 -17.22 39.01
CA GLY A 72 13.29 -17.45 40.18
C GLY A 72 13.94 -18.84 40.24
N ASP A 73 13.50 -19.74 39.36
CA ASP A 73 14.08 -21.08 39.19
C ASP A 73 15.12 -21.09 38.03
N ALA A 74 15.61 -19.91 37.63
CA ALA A 74 16.58 -19.73 36.54
C ALA A 74 18.03 -20.12 36.89
N PHE A 75 18.30 -20.46 38.16
CA PHE A 75 19.64 -20.81 38.63
C PHE A 75 19.59 -22.15 39.37
N ASP A 76 20.40 -23.11 38.91
CA ASP A 76 20.50 -24.42 39.55
C ASP A 76 21.29 -24.34 40.87
N THR A 77 22.32 -23.48 40.94
CA THR A 77 23.18 -23.32 42.11
C THR A 77 23.41 -21.85 42.52
N ILE A 78 23.84 -21.63 43.77
CA ILE A 78 24.20 -20.29 44.24
C ILE A 78 25.45 -19.75 43.51
N GLU A 79 26.34 -20.65 43.08
CA GLU A 79 27.51 -20.34 42.28
C GLU A 79 27.12 -19.75 40.91
N ASP A 80 26.09 -20.30 40.25
CA ASP A 80 25.57 -19.77 38.99
C ASP A 80 25.01 -18.35 39.18
N TYR A 81 24.27 -18.13 40.27
CA TYR A 81 23.77 -16.81 40.62
C TYR A 81 24.89 -15.80 40.89
N ILE A 82 25.96 -16.23 41.58
CA ILE A 82 27.14 -15.41 41.86
C ILE A 82 27.84 -15.02 40.56
N GLU A 83 28.03 -15.97 39.65
CA GLU A 83 28.71 -15.72 38.37
C GLU A 83 27.88 -14.82 37.45
N PHE A 84 26.58 -15.09 37.33
CA PHE A 84 25.64 -14.19 36.66
C PHE A 84 25.70 -12.77 37.26
N SER A 85 25.69 -12.69 38.59
CA SER A 85 25.76 -11.41 39.31
C SER A 85 27.05 -10.66 39.08
N ARG A 86 28.17 -11.38 39.04
CA ARG A 86 29.47 -10.80 38.71
C ARG A 86 29.45 -10.15 37.33
N GLN A 87 28.87 -10.81 36.34
CA GLN A 87 28.85 -10.32 34.95
C GLN A 87 27.98 -9.07 34.80
N TRP A 88 26.72 -9.09 35.27
CA TRP A 88 25.84 -7.93 35.08
C TRP A 88 26.25 -6.75 35.96
N ILE A 89 26.75 -6.95 37.19
CA ILE A 89 27.26 -5.86 38.05
C ILE A 89 28.48 -5.21 37.40
N THR A 90 29.37 -6.00 36.78
CA THR A 90 30.53 -5.47 36.05
C THR A 90 30.10 -4.64 34.84
N ALA A 91 29.12 -5.13 34.06
CA ALA A 91 28.59 -4.41 32.91
C ALA A 91 27.88 -3.10 33.32
N ALA A 92 27.05 -3.14 34.38
CA ALA A 92 26.36 -1.98 34.94
C ALA A 92 27.36 -0.92 35.46
N ALA A 93 28.38 -1.35 36.21
CA ALA A 93 29.44 -0.47 36.70
C ALA A 93 30.22 0.21 35.55
N ARG A 94 30.40 -0.48 34.41
CA ARG A 94 31.06 0.08 33.22
C ARG A 94 30.24 1.20 32.57
N VAL A 95 28.93 1.01 32.39
CA VAL A 95 28.05 1.99 31.75
C VAL A 95 27.71 3.17 32.65
N LEU A 96 27.81 3.01 33.98
CA LEU A 96 27.59 4.09 34.94
C LEU A 96 28.66 5.19 34.84
N LYS A 97 28.25 6.46 34.84
CA LYS A 97 29.16 7.62 34.85
C LYS A 97 29.90 7.76 36.18
N PRO A 98 31.12 8.32 36.19
CA PRO A 98 31.75 8.76 37.44
C PRO A 98 30.87 9.81 38.14
N GLY A 99 30.59 9.63 39.43
CA GLY A 99 29.59 10.40 40.18
C GLY A 99 28.16 9.83 40.12
N GLY A 100 27.91 8.86 39.25
CA GLY A 100 26.62 8.16 39.16
C GLY A 100 26.40 7.18 40.31
N ALA A 101 25.13 6.80 40.50
CA ALA A 101 24.68 5.90 41.55
C ALA A 101 24.10 4.59 40.99
N MET A 102 24.22 3.51 41.76
CA MET A 102 23.56 2.24 41.48
C MET A 102 22.84 1.73 42.72
N TRP A 103 21.58 1.36 42.53
CA TRP A 103 20.68 0.84 43.54
C TRP A 103 20.30 -0.59 43.20
N ILE A 104 20.67 -1.52 44.08
CA ILE A 104 20.38 -2.95 43.91
C ILE A 104 19.45 -3.40 45.03
N ASN A 105 18.28 -3.91 44.69
CA ASN A 105 17.39 -4.58 45.63
C ASN A 105 17.55 -6.09 45.57
N VAL A 106 17.84 -6.69 46.73
CA VAL A 106 17.89 -8.15 46.84
C VAL A 106 17.21 -8.64 48.12
N GLY A 107 16.60 -9.81 48.00
CA GLY A 107 15.99 -10.53 49.10
C GLY A 107 16.95 -11.50 49.78
N MET A 108 16.42 -12.67 50.14
CA MET A 108 17.12 -13.71 50.88
C MET A 108 17.23 -14.97 50.02
N HIS A 109 18.41 -15.58 50.01
CA HIS A 109 18.62 -16.91 49.47
C HIS A 109 18.13 -17.98 50.46
N LYS A 110 17.30 -18.92 49.98
CA LYS A 110 16.84 -20.07 50.76
C LYS A 110 17.88 -21.20 50.69
N ALA A 111 18.90 -21.15 51.55
CA ALA A 111 19.96 -22.15 51.60
C ALA A 111 19.53 -23.51 52.19
N GLY A 112 18.34 -23.59 52.79
CA GLY A 112 17.76 -24.82 53.32
C GLY A 112 16.38 -24.58 53.95
N PRO A 113 15.73 -25.60 54.53
CA PRO A 113 14.36 -25.47 55.09
C PRO A 113 14.23 -24.31 56.09
N ASN A 114 15.20 -24.18 57.00
CA ASN A 114 15.25 -23.14 58.04
C ASN A 114 16.41 -22.13 57.87
N SER A 115 17.17 -22.21 56.77
CA SER A 115 18.32 -21.32 56.52
C SER A 115 17.97 -20.25 55.49
N ARG A 116 18.17 -18.98 55.85
CA ARG A 116 17.99 -17.81 54.97
C ARG A 116 19.24 -16.96 55.04
N VAL A 117 19.92 -16.80 53.90
CA VAL A 117 21.14 -15.99 53.81
C VAL A 117 20.81 -14.73 53.00
N PRO A 118 21.09 -13.52 53.49
CA PRO A 118 20.92 -12.30 52.70
C PRO A 118 21.74 -12.38 51.42
N LEU A 119 21.11 -12.14 50.27
CA LEU A 119 21.82 -12.15 48.99
C LEU A 119 22.92 -11.07 48.92
N THR A 120 22.77 -9.98 49.69
CA THR A 120 23.77 -8.92 49.83
C THR A 120 25.14 -9.47 50.25
N TYR A 121 25.20 -10.54 51.06
CA TYR A 121 26.45 -11.13 51.54
C TYR A 121 27.27 -11.76 50.41
N TYR A 122 26.60 -12.27 49.37
CA TYR A 122 27.25 -12.80 48.17
C TYR A 122 27.62 -11.69 47.18
N LEU A 123 26.87 -10.59 47.14
CA LEU A 123 27.10 -9.49 46.20
C LEU A 123 28.25 -8.56 46.62
N PHE A 124 28.45 -8.30 47.92
CA PHE A 124 29.48 -7.35 48.38
C PHE A 124 30.89 -7.63 47.85
N PRO A 125 31.40 -8.89 47.86
CA PRO A 125 32.72 -9.19 47.30
C PRO A 125 32.82 -8.92 45.79
N LEU A 126 31.72 -9.06 45.05
CA LEU A 126 31.65 -8.80 43.62
C LEU A 126 31.66 -7.30 43.33
N ILE A 127 30.85 -6.54 44.07
CA ILE A 127 30.76 -5.08 43.97
C ILE A 127 32.12 -4.44 44.28
N ALA A 128 32.83 -4.91 45.30
CA ALA A 128 34.15 -4.38 45.67
C ALA A 128 35.17 -4.47 44.52
N ARG A 129 35.03 -5.44 43.60
CA ARG A 129 35.93 -5.62 42.46
C ARG A 129 35.65 -4.67 41.29
N THR A 130 34.49 -4.01 41.25
CA THR A 130 34.13 -3.08 40.15
C THR A 130 34.57 -1.64 40.42
N GLY A 131 35.07 -1.35 41.62
CA GLY A 131 35.45 0.00 42.04
C GLY A 131 34.28 0.88 42.49
N LEU A 132 33.09 0.30 42.68
CA LEU A 132 31.96 0.97 43.30
C LEU A 132 32.11 1.02 44.83
N THR A 133 31.60 2.10 45.43
CA THR A 133 31.61 2.29 46.87
C THR A 133 30.20 2.16 47.43
N LEU A 134 30.01 1.32 48.45
CA LEU A 134 28.79 1.30 49.23
C LEU A 134 28.68 2.56 50.08
N VAL A 135 27.62 3.32 49.89
CA VAL A 135 27.28 4.48 50.72
C VAL A 135 26.47 4.04 51.91
N GLN A 136 25.39 3.29 51.68
CA GLN A 136 24.47 2.86 52.71
C GLN A 136 23.66 1.63 52.27
N GLU A 137 23.22 0.82 53.24
CA GLU A 137 22.16 -0.17 53.03
C GLU A 137 20.85 0.41 53.57
N ILE A 138 19.80 0.37 52.75
CA ILE A 138 18.45 0.82 53.10
C ILE A 138 17.56 -0.39 53.33
N VAL A 139 16.82 -0.38 54.42
CA VAL A 139 15.86 -1.43 54.79
C VAL A 139 14.48 -1.04 54.29
N TRP A 140 13.94 -1.79 53.34
CA TRP A 140 12.56 -1.61 52.91
C TRP A 140 11.65 -2.51 53.73
N ASP A 141 10.85 -1.95 54.64
CA ASP A 141 9.75 -2.63 55.30
C ASP A 141 8.55 -2.71 54.36
N ARG A 142 8.22 -3.91 53.91
CA ARG A 142 7.19 -4.17 52.91
C ARG A 142 5.78 -4.22 53.49
N ARG A 143 5.64 -4.24 54.83
CA ARG A 143 4.42 -4.45 55.62
C ARG A 143 3.62 -5.74 55.33
N ALA A 144 3.94 -6.50 54.28
CA ALA A 144 3.31 -7.77 53.94
C ALA A 144 3.76 -8.90 54.88
N GLN A 145 2.81 -9.75 55.32
CA GLN A 145 3.07 -10.82 56.28
C GLN A 145 3.04 -12.19 55.59
N GLN A 146 4.14 -12.94 55.70
CA GLN A 146 4.16 -14.38 55.45
C GLN A 146 4.14 -15.11 56.79
N ASN A 147 3.22 -16.07 56.95
CA ASN A 147 3.17 -16.91 58.14
C ASN A 147 4.30 -17.92 58.14
N THR A 148 4.97 -18.04 59.28
CA THR A 148 6.02 -19.04 59.53
C THR A 148 5.98 -19.40 61.02
N THR A 149 6.15 -20.69 61.32
CA THR A 149 6.10 -21.22 62.69
C THR A 149 7.49 -21.43 63.30
N GLN A 150 8.54 -21.52 62.49
CA GLN A 150 9.89 -21.92 62.91
C GLN A 150 10.91 -20.77 62.96
N ARG A 151 10.50 -19.55 62.60
CA ARG A 151 11.35 -18.34 62.54
C ARG A 151 10.51 -17.07 62.46
N PHE A 152 11.10 -15.91 62.70
CA PHE A 152 10.46 -14.63 62.44
C PHE A 152 10.15 -14.43 60.95
N SER A 153 8.97 -13.90 60.66
CA SER A 153 8.54 -13.57 59.31
C SER A 153 9.46 -12.53 58.68
N THR A 154 9.95 -12.80 57.47
CA THR A 154 10.77 -11.85 56.72
C THR A 154 9.87 -10.74 56.16
N ARG A 155 9.90 -9.57 56.79
CA ARG A 155 9.09 -8.39 56.39
C ARG A 155 9.87 -7.34 55.61
N SER A 156 11.20 -7.42 55.65
CA SER A 156 12.07 -6.44 55.01
C SER A 156 12.88 -7.01 53.85
N GLU A 157 13.16 -6.16 52.86
CA GLU A 157 14.19 -6.39 51.83
C GLU A 157 15.28 -5.31 51.93
N ARG A 158 16.42 -5.53 51.26
CA ARG A 158 17.58 -4.64 51.33
C ARG A 158 17.84 -3.97 49.99
N TRP A 159 18.10 -2.68 50.04
CA TRP A 159 18.58 -1.87 48.94
C TRP A 159 20.03 -1.46 49.22
N LEU A 160 20.94 -1.79 48.31
CA LEU A 160 22.32 -1.32 48.35
C LEU A 160 22.42 -0.01 47.58
N TYR A 161 22.76 1.09 48.26
CA TYR A 161 23.07 2.37 47.62
C TYR A 161 24.58 2.46 47.36
N LEU A 162 24.96 2.35 46.10
CA LEU A 162 26.34 2.36 45.62
C LEU A 162 26.60 3.61 44.79
N VAL A 163 27.84 4.12 44.82
CA VAL A 163 28.28 5.23 43.96
C VAL A 163 29.56 4.88 43.23
N LYS A 164 29.73 5.41 42.01
CA LYS A 164 30.97 5.28 41.24
C LYS A 164 31.88 6.47 41.51
N PRO A 165 33.05 6.28 42.15
CA PRO A 165 34.00 7.36 42.35
C PRO A 165 34.48 7.94 41.01
N GLY A 166 34.75 9.24 40.99
CA GLY A 166 35.26 9.94 39.82
C GLY A 166 36.23 11.05 40.18
N VAL A 167 37.14 11.39 39.27
CA VAL A 167 38.11 12.48 39.47
C VAL A 167 38.20 13.31 38.19
N LEU A 168 37.99 14.63 38.31
CA LEU A 168 38.25 15.60 37.27
C LEU A 168 39.72 16.04 37.33
N LYS A 169 40.39 16.06 36.17
CA LYS A 169 41.69 16.74 36.02
C LYS A 169 41.43 18.22 35.74
N GLY A 170 41.67 19.07 36.74
CA GLY A 170 41.66 20.51 36.55
C GLY A 170 42.93 21.02 35.85
N GLY A 171 42.89 22.26 35.37
CA GLY A 171 44.10 22.95 34.89
C GLY A 171 45.19 22.98 35.97
N ARG A 172 46.45 22.80 35.57
CA ARG A 172 47.65 22.69 36.43
C ARG A 172 47.74 21.42 37.32
N GLY A 173 47.17 20.31 36.89
CA GLY A 173 47.38 19.00 37.55
C GLY A 173 46.62 18.80 38.88
N ARG A 174 45.73 19.73 39.25
CA ARG A 174 44.84 19.55 40.42
C ARG A 174 43.78 18.48 40.11
N ARG A 175 43.62 17.52 41.01
CA ARG A 175 42.57 16.50 40.96
C ARG A 175 41.41 16.94 41.87
N LYS A 176 40.19 17.00 41.34
CA LYS A 176 38.97 17.25 42.13
C LYS A 176 38.07 16.02 42.05
N ASN A 177 37.71 15.44 43.19
CA ASN A 177 36.76 14.32 43.22
C ASN A 177 35.40 14.79 42.71
N ILE A 178 34.77 13.97 41.89
CA ILE A 178 33.39 14.15 41.46
C ILE A 178 32.51 13.70 42.63
N ALA A 179 31.73 14.63 43.17
CA ALA A 179 30.75 14.31 44.21
C ALA A 179 29.59 13.53 43.58
N PRO A 180 29.04 12.51 44.25
CA PRO A 180 27.86 11.81 43.76
C PRO A 180 26.63 12.72 43.81
N THR A 181 25.70 12.54 42.88
CA THR A 181 24.41 13.25 42.90
C THR A 181 23.59 12.78 44.11
N PHE A 182 23.23 13.72 44.99
CA PHE A 182 22.36 13.45 46.14
C PHE A 182 21.51 14.69 46.51
N ASN A 183 20.32 14.77 45.93
CA ASN A 183 19.36 15.87 46.11
C ASN A 183 18.48 15.61 47.34
N LEU A 184 19.07 15.71 48.54
CA LEU A 184 18.38 15.41 49.80
C LEU A 184 17.08 16.21 49.95
N ASP A 185 17.07 17.48 49.54
CA ASP A 185 15.93 18.37 49.71
C ASP A 185 14.70 17.94 48.90
N ASP A 186 14.90 17.25 47.76
CA ASP A 186 13.81 16.73 46.91
C ASP A 186 13.09 15.51 47.52
N VAL A 187 13.66 14.92 48.57
CA VAL A 187 13.16 13.67 49.18
C VAL A 187 12.94 13.76 50.70
N ARG A 188 12.97 14.98 51.25
CA ARG A 188 12.69 15.20 52.66
C ARG A 188 11.26 14.78 53.02
N ARG A 189 11.11 14.26 54.23
CA ARG A 189 9.81 13.99 54.85
C ARG A 189 9.37 15.19 55.69
N PRO A 190 8.06 15.39 55.89
CA PRO A 190 7.56 16.37 56.85
C PRO A 190 8.21 16.17 58.22
N SER A 191 8.68 17.26 58.83
CA SER A 191 9.20 17.20 60.20
C SER A 191 8.06 16.95 61.17
N THR A 192 8.23 15.97 62.06
CA THR A 192 7.29 15.72 63.17
C THR A 192 7.57 16.61 64.39
N SER A 193 8.64 17.42 64.34
CA SER A 193 9.06 18.30 65.42
C SER A 193 9.20 19.74 64.93
N ALA A 194 8.64 20.67 65.71
CA ALA A 194 8.71 22.12 65.50
C ALA A 194 10.02 22.74 66.04
N ASP A 195 11.03 21.93 66.40
CA ASP A 195 12.33 22.42 66.84
C ASP A 195 13.01 23.24 65.75
N LYS A 196 13.41 24.48 66.08
CA LYS A 196 14.07 25.42 65.16
C LYS A 196 15.43 24.93 64.64
N ARG A 197 16.02 23.91 65.27
CA ARG A 197 17.25 23.25 64.78
C ARG A 197 16.98 22.30 63.60
N ASN A 198 15.73 21.90 63.38
CA ASN A 198 15.36 21.06 62.25
C ASN A 198 15.42 21.86 60.94
N ASN A 199 15.79 21.20 59.85
CA ASN A 199 15.83 21.83 58.55
C ASN A 199 14.40 22.23 58.13
N PRO A 200 14.15 23.49 57.73
CA PRO A 200 12.82 23.97 57.36
C PRO A 200 12.22 23.24 56.14
N ALA A 201 13.06 22.64 55.27
CA ALA A 201 12.60 21.82 54.15
C ALA A 201 12.14 20.42 54.57
N GLY A 202 12.33 20.02 55.84
CA GLY A 202 11.89 18.73 56.40
C GLY A 202 13.01 17.81 56.89
N ALA A 203 12.61 16.65 57.40
CA ALA A 203 13.49 15.62 57.94
C ALA A 203 14.07 14.71 56.84
N ASN A 204 15.24 14.12 57.10
CA ASN A 204 15.80 13.09 56.23
C ASN A 204 14.87 11.85 56.19
N PRO A 205 14.67 11.19 55.03
CA PRO A 205 13.86 9.96 54.91
C PRO A 205 14.32 8.76 55.76
N ALA A 206 15.48 8.83 56.43
CA ALA A 206 16.10 7.76 57.21
C ALA A 206 16.46 6.53 56.35
N ASP A 207 17.04 5.52 56.99
CA ASP A 207 17.53 4.28 56.36
C ASP A 207 16.54 3.11 56.45
N ILE A 208 15.40 3.30 57.10
CA ILE A 208 14.28 2.37 57.11
C ILE A 208 13.11 3.01 56.37
N TRP A 209 12.77 2.44 55.22
CA TRP A 209 11.71 2.92 54.35
C TRP A 209 10.48 2.05 54.43
N ASP A 210 9.37 2.73 54.64
CA ASP A 210 8.07 2.10 54.84
C ASP A 210 7.19 2.35 53.61
N PHE A 211 7.21 1.38 52.70
CA PHE A 211 6.38 1.39 51.49
C PHE A 211 5.66 0.04 51.40
N THR A 212 4.34 0.08 51.32
CA THR A 212 3.55 -1.15 51.16
C THR A 212 3.89 -1.82 49.82
N GLN A 213 4.19 -3.12 49.85
CA GLN A 213 4.40 -3.90 48.62
C GLN A 213 3.15 -3.89 47.73
N VAL A 214 3.35 -3.89 46.40
CA VAL A 214 2.26 -4.02 45.42
C VAL A 214 1.61 -5.40 45.53
N HIS A 215 0.41 -5.47 46.09
CA HIS A 215 -0.38 -6.68 46.28
C HIS A 215 -1.48 -6.80 45.21
N GLY A 216 -2.22 -7.91 45.20
CA GLY A 216 -3.18 -8.23 44.12
C GLY A 216 -4.29 -7.19 43.90
N THR A 217 -4.63 -6.39 44.91
CA THR A 217 -5.63 -5.31 44.83
C THR A 217 -5.02 -3.91 44.64
N SER A 218 -3.69 -3.79 44.53
CA SER A 218 -3.04 -2.51 44.29
C SER A 218 -3.31 -2.02 42.86
N LYS A 219 -3.57 -0.72 42.69
CA LYS A 219 -3.79 -0.11 41.36
C LYS A 219 -2.59 -0.25 40.41
N GLU A 220 -1.38 -0.33 40.97
CA GLU A 220 -0.13 -0.52 40.25
C GLU A 220 0.15 -1.97 39.84
N ARG A 221 -0.76 -2.92 40.16
CA ARG A 221 -0.58 -4.33 39.85
C ARG A 221 -0.63 -4.55 38.34
N THR A 222 0.34 -5.30 37.84
CA THR A 222 0.40 -5.77 36.45
C THR A 222 0.49 -7.29 36.42
N ALA A 223 0.59 -7.89 35.23
CA ALA A 223 0.85 -9.32 35.09
C ALA A 223 2.26 -9.70 35.59
N HIS A 224 3.18 -8.74 35.75
CA HIS A 224 4.45 -9.00 36.40
C HIS A 224 4.20 -9.39 37.87
N PRO A 225 4.83 -10.46 38.36
CA PRO A 225 4.51 -11.00 39.67
C PRO A 225 5.01 -10.18 40.86
N CYS A 226 6.15 -9.50 40.71
CA CYS A 226 6.82 -8.77 41.78
C CYS A 226 7.21 -7.33 41.38
N PRO A 227 6.25 -6.45 41.03
CA PRO A 227 6.55 -5.06 40.71
C PRO A 227 6.88 -4.26 41.98
N PHE A 228 7.79 -3.29 41.87
CA PHE A 228 8.05 -2.32 42.94
C PHE A 228 6.93 -1.29 43.09
N PRO A 229 6.72 -0.73 44.30
CA PRO A 229 5.95 0.49 44.47
C PRO A 229 6.63 1.66 43.77
N GLN A 230 5.92 2.36 42.89
CA GLN A 230 6.50 3.44 42.09
C GLN A 230 7.06 4.57 42.96
N ALA A 231 6.35 4.98 44.01
CA ALA A 231 6.76 6.05 44.92
C ALA A 231 8.12 5.80 45.62
N MET A 232 8.50 4.53 45.81
CA MET A 232 9.81 4.18 46.36
C MET A 232 10.91 4.44 45.34
N ILE A 233 10.67 4.09 44.07
CA ILE A 233 11.61 4.32 42.98
C ILE A 233 11.71 5.81 42.64
N GLU A 234 10.59 6.55 42.70
CA GLU A 234 10.58 8.01 42.57
C GLU A 234 11.49 8.67 43.62
N ARG A 235 11.48 8.20 44.87
CA ARG A 235 12.43 8.67 45.90
C ARG A 235 13.89 8.45 45.49
N ILE A 236 14.21 7.28 44.94
CA ILE A 236 15.57 6.98 44.48
C ILE A 236 15.97 7.89 43.30
N VAL A 237 15.08 8.03 42.31
CA VAL A 237 15.28 8.87 41.13
C VAL A 237 15.50 10.33 41.51
N LEU A 238 14.64 10.89 42.36
CA LEU A 238 14.75 12.28 42.82
C LEU A 238 16.04 12.51 43.60
N ALA A 239 16.41 11.60 44.51
CA ALA A 239 17.62 11.73 45.29
C ALA A 239 18.89 11.61 44.45
N CYS A 240 18.97 10.66 43.51
CA CYS A 240 20.23 10.26 42.89
C CYS A 240 20.36 10.62 41.40
N SER A 241 19.48 11.49 40.86
CA SER A 241 19.57 11.99 39.49
C SER A 241 18.99 13.41 39.37
N ASN A 242 19.37 14.13 38.32
CA ASN A 242 18.84 15.44 37.96
C ASN A 242 17.89 15.35 36.76
N SER A 243 17.09 16.39 36.53
CA SER A 243 16.27 16.47 35.31
C SER A 243 17.15 16.36 34.06
N GLY A 244 16.71 15.56 33.08
CA GLY A 244 17.49 15.26 31.87
C GLY A 244 18.51 14.12 32.00
N ASP A 245 18.82 13.65 33.22
CA ASP A 245 19.71 12.50 33.42
C ASP A 245 19.09 11.20 32.87
N VAL A 246 19.95 10.21 32.60
CA VAL A 246 19.56 8.89 32.10
C VAL A 246 19.52 7.88 33.24
N VAL A 247 18.33 7.30 33.48
CA VAL A 247 18.08 6.23 34.45
C VAL A 247 17.95 4.90 33.72
N MET A 248 18.68 3.87 34.17
CA MET A 248 18.63 2.54 33.57
C MET A 248 18.12 1.48 34.55
N ASP A 249 17.33 0.54 34.03
CA ASP A 249 16.98 -0.70 34.71
C ASP A 249 17.35 -1.90 33.81
N PRO A 250 18.40 -2.69 34.17
CA PRO A 250 18.77 -3.89 33.44
C PRO A 250 17.79 -5.07 33.62
N PHE A 251 16.84 -4.98 34.56
CA PHE A 251 15.84 -6.01 34.86
C PHE A 251 14.45 -5.37 34.91
N GLY A 252 13.97 -4.95 33.74
CA GLY A 252 12.86 -4.01 33.59
C GLY A 252 11.52 -4.44 34.17
N GLY A 253 11.19 -5.72 34.15
CA GLY A 253 9.95 -6.28 34.68
C GLY A 253 8.72 -5.54 34.16
N SER A 254 7.97 -4.89 35.06
CA SER A 254 6.79 -4.09 34.70
C SER A 254 7.07 -2.63 34.29
N GLY A 255 8.33 -2.25 34.10
CA GLY A 255 8.73 -0.90 33.70
C GLY A 255 8.59 0.18 34.78
N THR A 256 8.55 -0.19 36.08
CA THR A 256 8.33 0.76 37.18
C THR A 256 9.42 1.85 37.23
N THR A 257 10.68 1.46 37.03
CA THR A 257 11.81 2.39 37.03
C THR A 257 11.71 3.44 35.92
N GLY A 258 11.28 3.02 34.73
CA GLY A 258 11.06 3.94 33.61
C GLY A 258 9.93 4.94 33.89
N ALA A 259 8.83 4.46 34.48
CA ALA A 259 7.68 5.31 34.80
C ALA A 259 8.06 6.38 35.83
N ALA A 260 8.78 5.99 36.88
CA ALA A 260 9.29 6.91 37.90
C ALA A 260 10.29 7.93 37.32
N ALA A 261 11.18 7.50 36.42
CA ALA A 261 12.13 8.39 35.77
C ALA A 261 11.41 9.45 34.90
N MET A 262 10.50 9.01 34.03
CA MET A 262 9.75 9.88 33.12
C MET A 262 8.85 10.87 33.88
N ALA A 263 8.19 10.42 34.96
CA ALA A 263 7.32 11.27 35.78
C ALA A 263 8.05 12.48 36.36
N HIS A 264 9.38 12.40 36.48
CA HIS A 264 10.23 13.48 36.99
C HIS A 264 11.15 14.08 35.92
N GLY A 265 10.89 13.88 34.63
CA GLY A 265 11.66 14.55 33.57
C GLY A 265 13.06 13.95 33.33
N ARG A 266 13.30 12.70 33.72
CA ARG A 266 14.50 11.94 33.38
C ARG A 266 14.24 11.05 32.16
N SER A 267 15.29 10.70 31.43
CA SER A 267 15.18 9.69 30.37
C SER A 267 15.38 8.29 30.95
N ALA A 268 14.78 7.27 30.33
CA ALA A 268 14.82 5.89 30.82
C ALA A 268 15.36 4.91 29.78
N ILE A 269 16.23 4.00 30.20
CA ILE A 269 16.63 2.82 29.42
C ILE A 269 16.21 1.58 30.20
N ILE A 270 15.26 0.83 29.66
CA ILE A 270 14.75 -0.40 30.28
C ILE A 270 15.22 -1.58 29.46
N ILE A 271 15.84 -2.57 30.09
CA ILE A 271 16.24 -3.82 29.44
C ILE A 271 15.38 -4.95 30.00
N GLU A 272 14.73 -5.71 29.13
CA GLU A 272 13.89 -6.83 29.53
C GLU A 272 14.03 -7.98 28.54
N ARG A 273 14.27 -9.18 29.08
CA ARG A 273 14.44 -10.40 28.32
C ARG A 273 13.10 -11.01 27.94
N GLU A 274 12.18 -11.11 28.89
CA GLU A 274 10.96 -11.89 28.76
C GLU A 274 9.93 -11.18 27.85
N PRO A 275 9.58 -11.77 26.68
CA PRO A 275 8.68 -11.13 25.73
C PRO A 275 7.30 -10.77 26.31
N SER A 276 6.83 -11.57 27.27
CA SER A 276 5.54 -11.35 27.94
C SER A 276 5.46 -10.02 28.70
N TYR A 277 6.59 -9.40 29.04
CA TYR A 277 6.63 -8.14 29.78
C TYR A 277 6.81 -6.91 28.87
N TRP A 278 7.19 -7.09 27.61
CA TRP A 278 7.44 -5.97 26.69
C TRP A 278 6.21 -5.09 26.50
N SER A 279 5.04 -5.68 26.25
CA SER A 279 3.80 -4.94 26.06
C SER A 279 3.37 -4.15 27.31
N ILE A 280 3.68 -4.68 28.51
CA ILE A 280 3.43 -3.99 29.78
C ILE A 280 4.31 -2.74 29.88
N ILE A 281 5.61 -2.88 29.57
CA ILE A 281 6.56 -1.78 29.60
C ILE A 281 6.21 -0.74 28.53
N GLU A 282 5.92 -1.18 27.30
CA GLU A 282 5.58 -0.31 26.18
C GLU A 282 4.36 0.55 26.50
N LYS A 283 3.27 -0.07 26.95
CA LYS A 283 2.07 0.64 27.40
C LYS A 283 2.34 1.59 28.56
N ARG A 284 3.10 1.16 29.57
CA ARG A 284 3.36 1.96 30.77
C ARG A 284 4.22 3.19 30.48
N LEU A 285 5.15 3.09 29.53
CA LEU A 285 6.08 4.15 29.19
C LEU A 285 5.66 4.97 27.96
N GLY A 286 4.49 4.65 27.37
CA GLY A 286 4.08 5.26 26.11
C GLY A 286 5.06 4.97 24.97
N LEU A 287 5.72 3.80 25.02
CA LEU A 287 6.58 3.27 23.97
C LEU A 287 5.84 2.27 23.09
N GLU A 288 4.50 2.28 23.14
CA GLU A 288 3.71 1.59 22.15
C GLU A 288 4.25 2.02 20.79
N ASP A 289 4.60 1.04 19.96
CA ASP A 289 4.96 1.34 18.59
C ASP A 289 3.70 1.96 17.99
N ASP A 290 3.72 3.26 17.68
CA ASP A 290 2.69 3.97 16.91
C ASP A 290 2.60 3.40 15.48
N ALA A 291 2.87 2.10 15.30
CA ALA A 291 2.60 1.34 14.11
C ALA A 291 1.11 1.41 13.76
N VAL A 292 0.21 1.63 14.72
CA VAL A 292 -1.23 1.78 14.47
C VAL A 292 -1.84 2.91 15.29
N ARG A 293 -2.34 3.96 14.63
CA ARG A 293 -3.17 5.01 15.24
C ARG A 293 -4.57 4.99 14.62
N LEU A 294 -5.57 4.48 15.34
CA LEU A 294 -6.97 4.46 14.89
C LEU A 294 -7.79 5.57 15.57
N MET A 295 -8.53 6.34 14.79
CA MET A 295 -9.26 7.51 15.24
C MET A 295 -10.74 7.41 14.86
N LEU A 296 -11.62 7.33 15.87
CA LEU A 296 -13.08 7.36 15.66
C LEU A 296 -13.56 8.81 15.53
N GLY A 297 -14.18 9.19 14.42
CA GLY A 297 -14.83 10.49 14.25
C GLY A 297 -14.79 11.03 12.84
N GLU A 298 -15.20 12.30 12.70
CA GLU A 298 -15.25 12.99 11.41
C GLU A 298 -13.87 13.18 10.79
N THR A 299 -13.77 12.89 9.49
CA THR A 299 -12.51 12.81 8.75
C THR A 299 -11.67 14.08 8.89
N LEU A 300 -12.21 15.25 8.54
CA LEU A 300 -11.46 16.52 8.58
C LEU A 300 -11.06 16.92 10.00
N ALA A 301 -11.92 16.63 11.00
CA ALA A 301 -11.62 16.93 12.39
C ALA A 301 -10.45 16.09 12.92
N ARG A 302 -10.42 14.79 12.56
CA ARG A 302 -9.34 13.88 12.95
C ARG A 302 -8.05 14.14 12.19
N MET A 303 -8.13 14.51 10.90
CA MET A 303 -6.96 14.88 10.11
C MET A 303 -6.20 16.07 10.71
N ALA A 304 -6.90 17.04 11.32
CA ALA A 304 -6.28 18.18 12.00
C ALA A 304 -5.36 17.78 13.19
N GLU A 305 -5.53 16.58 13.75
CA GLU A 305 -4.68 16.04 14.83
C GLU A 305 -3.43 15.30 14.33
N ILE A 306 -3.29 15.14 13.01
CA ILE A 306 -2.13 14.52 12.36
C ILE A 306 -1.08 15.60 12.13
N ALA A 307 0.18 15.33 12.46
CA ALA A 307 1.27 16.29 12.29
C ALA A 307 1.55 16.61 10.82
N ASP A 308 2.02 17.83 10.56
CA ASP A 308 2.47 18.26 9.23
C ASP A 308 3.57 17.34 8.68
N GLN A 309 3.52 17.05 7.38
CA GLN A 309 4.55 16.27 6.68
C GLN A 309 4.94 14.96 7.39
N SER A 310 3.95 14.26 7.96
CA SER A 310 4.16 13.03 8.72
C SER A 310 3.77 11.75 7.96
N VAL A 311 3.03 11.89 6.85
CA VAL A 311 2.47 10.76 6.07
C VAL A 311 3.23 10.58 4.75
N ASP A 312 3.60 9.34 4.44
CA ASP A 312 4.29 8.96 3.20
C ASP A 312 3.31 8.54 2.09
N LEU A 313 2.25 7.82 2.45
CA LEU A 313 1.22 7.37 1.52
C LEU A 313 -0.18 7.63 2.10
N ILE A 314 -1.05 8.27 1.32
CA ILE A 314 -2.49 8.29 1.58
C ILE A 314 -3.13 7.31 0.60
N GLY A 315 -3.70 6.22 1.09
CA GLY A 315 -4.38 5.20 0.28
C GLY A 315 -5.81 5.01 0.77
N ALA A 316 -6.80 5.57 0.07
CA ALA A 316 -8.17 5.63 0.59
C ALA A 316 -9.24 5.41 -0.48
N ASP A 317 -10.38 4.85 -0.05
CA ASP A 317 -11.62 4.75 -0.81
C ASP A 317 -12.63 5.76 -0.26
N LEU A 318 -12.61 6.97 -0.83
CA LEU A 318 -13.46 8.07 -0.36
C LEU A 318 -14.95 7.81 -0.67
N PRO A 319 -15.88 8.43 0.06
CA PRO A 319 -17.29 8.44 -0.32
C PRO A 319 -17.51 9.18 -1.65
N TYR A 320 -18.15 8.53 -2.61
CA TYR A 320 -18.32 9.02 -3.98
C TYR A 320 -19.56 9.91 -4.14
N GLY A 321 -20.52 9.85 -3.21
CA GLY A 321 -21.81 10.56 -3.33
C GLY A 321 -22.74 9.94 -4.37
N CYS A 322 -22.65 8.62 -4.58
CA CYS A 322 -23.37 7.92 -5.64
C CYS A 322 -24.59 7.13 -5.11
N THR A 323 -24.70 6.96 -3.80
CA THR A 323 -25.75 6.19 -3.12
C THR A 323 -26.54 7.05 -2.14
N ARG A 324 -27.61 6.50 -1.56
CA ARG A 324 -28.41 7.17 -0.51
C ARG A 324 -27.91 6.82 0.90
N ALA A 325 -26.77 6.13 1.02
CA ALA A 325 -26.26 5.69 2.29
C ALA A 325 -25.72 6.90 3.10
N PRO A 326 -25.95 6.97 4.42
CA PRO A 326 -25.49 8.11 5.24
C PRO A 326 -23.97 8.31 5.28
N TRP A 327 -23.19 7.27 4.97
CA TRP A 327 -21.73 7.31 4.91
C TRP A 327 -21.20 7.75 3.54
N ASP A 328 -22.01 7.75 2.48
CA ASP A 328 -21.60 8.09 1.11
C ASP A 328 -21.82 9.58 0.81
N GLU A 329 -21.35 10.45 1.71
CA GLU A 329 -21.41 11.90 1.56
C GLU A 329 -20.05 12.44 1.09
N ILE A 330 -20.05 13.23 0.01
CA ILE A 330 -18.81 13.79 -0.54
C ILE A 330 -18.18 14.74 0.49
N ILE A 331 -16.97 14.41 0.93
CA ILE A 331 -16.18 15.26 1.82
C ILE A 331 -15.89 16.61 1.14
N PRO A 332 -15.97 17.76 1.85
CA PRO A 332 -15.65 19.07 1.30
C PRO A 332 -14.25 19.10 0.65
N MET A 333 -14.24 19.20 -0.67
CA MET A 333 -13.06 18.96 -1.50
C MET A 333 -11.90 19.92 -1.19
N GLU A 334 -12.21 21.21 -1.02
CA GLU A 334 -11.21 22.23 -0.70
C GLU A 334 -10.50 21.96 0.63
N ALA A 335 -11.26 21.63 1.68
CA ALA A 335 -10.72 21.31 3.00
C ALA A 335 -9.93 19.99 2.98
N LEU A 336 -10.42 18.97 2.27
CA LEU A 336 -9.74 17.69 2.13
C LEU A 336 -8.35 17.87 1.49
N TRP A 337 -8.26 18.60 0.39
CA TRP A 337 -6.99 18.82 -0.28
C TRP A 337 -6.05 19.76 0.47
N ALA A 338 -6.57 20.68 1.30
CA ALA A 338 -5.75 21.47 2.21
C ALA A 338 -5.05 20.57 3.24
N GLU A 339 -5.79 19.65 3.85
CA GLU A 339 -5.25 18.68 4.81
C GLU A 339 -4.26 17.70 4.14
N TYR A 340 -4.60 17.14 2.98
CA TYR A 340 -3.66 16.30 2.21
C TYR A 340 -2.35 17.02 1.90
N ARG A 341 -2.40 18.29 1.50
CA ARG A 341 -1.18 19.09 1.28
C ARG A 341 -0.40 19.33 2.57
N ARG A 342 -1.06 19.47 3.71
CA ARG A 342 -0.41 19.70 5.01
C ARG A 342 0.32 18.45 5.52
N ILE A 343 -0.37 17.30 5.54
CA ILE A 343 0.12 16.08 6.18
C ILE A 343 1.10 15.27 5.32
N LEU A 344 1.01 15.37 3.98
CA LEU A 344 1.85 14.58 3.07
C LEU A 344 3.30 15.07 3.06
N LYS A 345 4.27 14.16 3.15
CA LYS A 345 5.69 14.46 2.99
C LYS A 345 6.03 14.94 1.56
N PRO A 346 7.16 15.62 1.34
CA PRO A 346 7.56 16.12 0.02
C PRO A 346 7.64 15.04 -1.08
N THR A 347 8.04 13.82 -0.73
CA THR A 347 8.11 12.66 -1.65
C THR A 347 6.86 11.79 -1.63
N GLY A 348 5.88 12.12 -0.77
CA GLY A 348 4.73 11.28 -0.49
C GLY A 348 3.74 11.22 -1.66
N THR A 349 2.89 10.19 -1.64
CA THR A 349 1.92 9.90 -2.70
C THR A 349 0.51 9.78 -2.13
N ILE A 350 -0.49 10.17 -2.90
CA ILE A 350 -1.92 10.00 -2.61
C ILE A 350 -2.49 9.12 -3.71
N VAL A 351 -3.13 8.01 -3.33
CA VAL A 351 -3.74 7.03 -4.22
C VAL A 351 -5.18 6.83 -3.81
N LEU A 352 -6.12 7.20 -4.68
CA LEU A 352 -7.54 7.18 -4.38
C LEU A 352 -8.29 6.30 -5.37
N THR A 353 -9.09 5.36 -4.88
CA THR A 353 -10.11 4.72 -5.72
C THR A 353 -11.23 5.70 -6.01
N SER A 354 -11.76 5.66 -7.23
CA SER A 354 -12.83 6.55 -7.68
C SER A 354 -13.59 5.95 -8.85
N ALA A 355 -14.70 6.59 -9.24
CA ALA A 355 -15.44 6.22 -10.45
C ALA A 355 -16.15 7.42 -11.10
N GLY A 356 -16.10 7.47 -12.44
CA GLY A 356 -16.92 8.37 -13.25
C GLY A 356 -16.72 9.84 -12.91
N MET A 357 -17.82 10.56 -12.63
CA MET A 357 -17.75 12.01 -12.33
C MET A 357 -17.00 12.34 -11.05
N PHE A 358 -16.91 11.40 -10.10
CA PHE A 358 -16.13 11.62 -8.88
C PHE A 358 -14.63 11.70 -9.20
N SER A 359 -14.14 10.84 -10.12
CA SER A 359 -12.76 10.87 -10.60
C SER A 359 -12.39 12.24 -11.19
N ALA A 360 -13.27 12.79 -12.04
CA ALA A 360 -13.10 14.12 -12.63
C ALA A 360 -13.03 15.23 -11.57
N LYS A 361 -13.90 15.17 -10.55
CA LYS A 361 -13.91 16.16 -9.45
C LYS A 361 -12.59 16.14 -8.66
N LEU A 362 -12.06 14.95 -8.34
CA LEU A 362 -10.79 14.81 -7.64
C LEU A 362 -9.63 15.41 -8.46
N MET A 363 -9.56 15.09 -9.75
CA MET A 363 -8.52 15.60 -10.65
C MET A 363 -8.55 17.13 -10.77
N MET A 364 -9.74 17.72 -10.91
CA MET A 364 -9.89 19.17 -11.06
C MET A 364 -9.64 19.96 -9.77
N ALA A 365 -9.77 19.31 -8.61
CA ALA A 365 -9.51 19.96 -7.33
C ALA A 365 -8.02 20.03 -6.94
N ALA A 366 -7.17 19.18 -7.54
CA ALA A 366 -5.72 19.20 -7.31
C ALA A 366 -4.91 18.89 -8.59
N PRO A 367 -5.06 19.70 -9.65
CA PRO A 367 -4.37 19.48 -10.93
C PRO A 367 -2.85 19.60 -10.82
N ASP A 368 -2.35 20.35 -9.83
CA ASP A 368 -0.93 20.51 -9.51
C ASP A 368 -0.29 19.22 -8.95
N LEU A 369 -1.06 18.43 -8.20
CA LEU A 369 -0.58 17.18 -7.60
C LEU A 369 -0.81 15.97 -8.51
N TYR A 370 -1.81 16.01 -9.39
CA TYR A 370 -2.19 14.90 -10.26
C TYR A 370 -1.03 14.42 -11.16
N LYS A 371 -0.79 13.11 -11.19
CA LYS A 371 0.28 12.49 -12.00
C LYS A 371 -0.28 11.65 -13.14
N TYR A 372 -1.08 10.64 -12.81
CA TYR A 372 -1.68 9.71 -13.77
C TYR A 372 -2.82 8.92 -13.11
N SER A 373 -3.57 8.19 -13.93
CA SER A 373 -4.62 7.27 -13.49
C SER A 373 -4.29 5.83 -13.91
N LEU A 374 -4.78 4.89 -13.12
CA LEU A 374 -4.81 3.46 -13.42
C LEU A 374 -6.27 3.01 -13.48
N VAL A 375 -6.51 1.91 -14.18
CA VAL A 375 -7.81 1.26 -14.31
C VAL A 375 -7.73 -0.05 -13.54
N TRP A 376 -8.54 -0.20 -12.49
CA TRP A 376 -8.72 -1.47 -11.81
C TRP A 376 -9.87 -2.25 -12.45
N GLU A 377 -9.53 -3.31 -13.17
CA GLU A 377 -10.46 -4.29 -13.75
C GLU A 377 -10.87 -5.32 -12.69
N LYS A 378 -12.17 -5.40 -12.45
CA LYS A 378 -12.84 -6.28 -11.49
C LYS A 378 -13.24 -7.60 -12.14
N THR A 379 -13.23 -8.68 -11.38
CA THR A 379 -13.72 -9.98 -11.87
C THR A 379 -15.24 -10.07 -11.97
N ARG A 380 -15.98 -9.20 -11.25
CA ARG A 380 -17.44 -9.13 -11.27
C ARG A 380 -17.86 -7.72 -11.67
N ALA A 381 -18.62 -7.63 -12.74
CA ALA A 381 -19.27 -6.40 -13.14
C ALA A 381 -20.29 -5.96 -12.08
N THR A 382 -20.44 -4.66 -11.84
CA THR A 382 -21.44 -4.13 -10.89
C THR A 382 -22.57 -3.38 -11.60
N ARG A 383 -23.60 -2.96 -10.85
CA ARG A 383 -24.81 -2.26 -11.35
C ARG A 383 -25.80 -3.12 -12.14
N PHE A 384 -25.96 -4.39 -11.76
CA PHE A 384 -26.96 -5.31 -12.36
C PHE A 384 -28.39 -4.77 -12.37
N VAL A 385 -28.77 -3.95 -11.36
CA VAL A 385 -30.08 -3.28 -11.31
C VAL A 385 -30.31 -2.38 -12.53
N HIS A 386 -29.24 -1.82 -13.08
CA HIS A 386 -29.27 -0.96 -14.25
C HIS A 386 -28.82 -1.67 -15.54
N ALA A 387 -28.61 -2.99 -15.53
CA ALA A 387 -28.13 -3.76 -16.69
C ALA A 387 -29.00 -3.59 -17.95
N LYS A 388 -30.29 -3.27 -17.76
CA LYS A 388 -31.26 -2.99 -18.83
C LYS A 388 -31.16 -1.56 -19.38
N SER A 389 -30.41 -0.69 -18.71
CA SER A 389 -30.40 0.76 -18.94
C SER A 389 -29.01 1.35 -19.18
N GLN A 390 -27.95 0.66 -18.79
CA GLN A 390 -26.55 0.99 -19.05
C GLN A 390 -25.75 -0.30 -18.91
N VAL A 391 -24.51 -0.31 -19.39
CA VAL A 391 -23.66 -1.47 -19.12
C VAL A 391 -23.20 -1.57 -17.70
N LEU A 392 -22.87 -2.80 -17.38
CA LEU A 392 -22.29 -3.15 -16.11
C LEU A 392 -20.88 -2.54 -16.04
N MET A 393 -20.53 -2.06 -14.86
CA MET A 393 -19.22 -1.45 -14.63
C MET A 393 -18.24 -2.55 -14.23
N GLU A 394 -17.33 -2.90 -15.15
CA GLU A 394 -16.26 -3.89 -14.91
C GLU A 394 -14.96 -3.27 -14.38
N HIS A 395 -14.89 -1.94 -14.26
CA HIS A 395 -13.70 -1.27 -13.73
C HIS A 395 -14.02 -0.13 -12.75
N GLU A 396 -12.98 0.31 -12.06
CA GLU A 396 -12.90 1.52 -11.25
C GLU A 396 -11.58 2.25 -11.56
N ASP A 397 -11.55 3.56 -11.32
CA ASP A 397 -10.35 4.37 -11.49
C ASP A 397 -9.52 4.33 -10.21
N VAL A 398 -8.19 4.31 -10.35
CA VAL A 398 -7.25 4.53 -9.25
C VAL A 398 -6.39 5.75 -9.63
N LEU A 399 -6.60 6.86 -8.94
CA LEU A 399 -5.95 8.13 -9.25
C LEU A 399 -4.71 8.34 -8.41
N VAL A 400 -3.61 8.77 -9.03
CA VAL A 400 -2.33 8.98 -8.36
C VAL A 400 -1.97 10.47 -8.37
N PHE A 401 -1.75 11.01 -7.18
CA PHE A 401 -1.30 12.38 -6.94
C PHE A 401 -0.02 12.37 -6.10
N SER A 402 0.86 13.35 -6.26
CA SER A 402 2.08 13.46 -5.43
C SER A 402 2.64 14.88 -5.46
N LYS A 403 3.33 15.25 -4.37
CA LYS A 403 4.20 16.44 -4.35
C LYS A 403 5.51 16.21 -5.14
N GLY A 404 5.97 14.97 -5.21
CA GLY A 404 7.18 14.57 -5.93
C GLY A 404 6.99 14.56 -7.45
N GLY A 405 8.10 14.68 -8.19
CA GLY A 405 8.11 14.60 -9.65
C GLY A 405 8.15 13.15 -10.17
N VAL A 406 7.58 12.93 -11.37
CA VAL A 406 7.62 11.64 -12.07
C VAL A 406 8.85 11.60 -12.97
N GLY A 407 9.99 11.14 -12.44
CA GLY A 407 11.19 10.93 -13.25
C GLY A 407 12.47 10.78 -12.44
N ASN A 408 13.41 9.96 -12.93
CA ASN A 408 14.67 9.58 -12.27
C ASN A 408 15.63 10.75 -11.97
N ARG A 409 15.29 11.98 -12.40
CA ARG A 409 16.07 13.21 -12.21
C ARG A 409 15.26 14.35 -11.59
N ALA A 410 14.04 14.07 -11.12
CA ALA A 410 13.30 15.05 -10.34
C ALA A 410 14.12 15.38 -9.08
N ALA A 411 14.19 16.67 -8.71
CA ALA A 411 14.91 17.10 -7.52
C ALA A 411 14.35 16.47 -6.24
N SER A 412 13.04 16.18 -6.23
CA SER A 412 12.35 15.37 -5.22
C SER A 412 11.43 14.38 -5.96
N PRO A 413 11.88 13.14 -6.21
CA PRO A 413 11.07 12.15 -6.89
C PRO A 413 9.97 11.62 -5.97
N MET A 414 8.80 11.32 -6.53
CA MET A 414 7.78 10.58 -5.78
C MET A 414 8.28 9.18 -5.43
N THR A 415 7.87 8.65 -4.27
CA THR A 415 8.12 7.24 -3.94
C THR A 415 7.40 6.34 -4.95
N TYR A 416 8.16 5.49 -5.64
CA TYR A 416 7.64 4.56 -6.65
C TYR A 416 8.50 3.30 -6.77
N ASN A 417 7.94 2.18 -6.34
CA ASN A 417 8.53 0.85 -6.34
C ASN A 417 7.71 -0.04 -7.30
N PRO A 418 8.08 -0.16 -8.59
CA PRO A 418 7.30 -0.96 -9.53
C PRO A 418 7.25 -2.43 -9.12
N GLN A 419 6.05 -2.99 -9.01
CA GLN A 419 5.84 -4.40 -8.64
C GLN A 419 5.83 -5.32 -9.86
N GLY A 420 6.23 -6.57 -9.70
CA GLY A 420 6.19 -7.59 -10.77
C GLY A 420 7.35 -7.51 -11.77
N LEU A 421 8.44 -6.82 -11.43
CA LEU A 421 9.62 -6.77 -12.29
C LEU A 421 10.24 -8.16 -12.47
N VAL A 422 10.73 -8.42 -13.69
CA VAL A 422 11.49 -9.62 -14.02
C VAL A 422 12.90 -9.21 -14.41
N GLU A 423 13.91 -9.75 -13.72
CA GLU A 423 15.30 -9.47 -14.04
C GLU A 423 15.69 -10.08 -15.40
N LEU A 424 16.41 -9.31 -16.21
CA LEU A 424 16.92 -9.77 -17.49
C LEU A 424 18.23 -10.51 -17.28
N SER A 425 18.34 -11.71 -17.83
CA SER A 425 19.58 -12.51 -17.82
C SER A 425 20.78 -11.77 -18.42
N LYS A 426 20.55 -10.81 -19.33
CA LYS A 426 21.57 -9.88 -19.84
C LYS A 426 21.00 -8.46 -19.93
N PRO A 427 21.68 -7.45 -19.35
CA PRO A 427 21.25 -6.06 -19.46
C PRO A 427 21.23 -5.57 -20.91
N ARG A 428 20.12 -4.96 -21.33
CA ARG A 428 20.01 -4.33 -22.65
C ARG A 428 20.65 -2.95 -22.61
N VAL A 429 21.60 -2.72 -23.50
CA VAL A 429 22.34 -1.46 -23.63
C VAL A 429 21.96 -0.79 -24.94
N SER A 430 21.42 0.43 -24.88
CA SER A 430 21.19 1.26 -26.06
C SER A 430 22.05 2.52 -25.99
N ARG A 431 22.82 2.79 -27.05
CA ARG A 431 23.50 4.08 -27.25
C ARG A 431 22.61 4.98 -28.11
N ASN A 432 22.33 6.19 -27.62
CA ASN A 432 21.62 7.18 -28.42
C ASN A 432 22.54 7.63 -29.56
N GLY A 433 22.28 7.15 -30.78
CA GLY A 433 22.77 7.81 -31.99
C GLY A 433 22.12 9.19 -32.07
N GLY A 434 22.93 10.24 -32.04
CA GLY A 434 22.46 11.63 -32.04
C GLY A 434 21.66 11.95 -33.31
N VAL A 435 20.34 11.83 -33.22
CA VAL A 435 19.42 12.46 -34.16
C VAL A 435 18.57 13.41 -33.34
N GLY A 436 18.92 14.70 -33.38
CA GLY A 436 18.16 15.77 -32.75
C GLY A 436 16.74 15.79 -33.31
N SER A 437 15.79 15.23 -32.56
CA SER A 437 14.38 15.34 -32.90
C SER A 437 13.88 16.72 -32.46
N ALA A 438 13.42 17.53 -33.42
CA ALA A 438 12.89 18.88 -33.22
C ALA A 438 11.57 18.94 -32.40
N LEU A 439 11.19 17.88 -31.70
CA LEU A 439 9.94 17.75 -30.93
C LEU A 439 10.07 18.09 -29.45
N TYR A 440 11.30 18.18 -28.92
CA TYR A 440 11.56 18.61 -27.55
C TYR A 440 12.64 19.68 -27.59
N LYS A 441 12.48 20.77 -26.81
CA LYS A 441 13.58 21.71 -26.57
C LYS A 441 14.80 20.88 -26.17
N ALA A 442 15.91 21.09 -26.87
CA ALA A 442 17.16 20.42 -26.58
C ALA A 442 17.41 20.49 -25.06
N HIS A 443 17.33 19.35 -24.37
CA HIS A 443 17.82 19.30 -23.02
C HIS A 443 19.33 19.57 -23.09
N PRO A 444 19.88 20.52 -22.33
CA PRO A 444 21.26 21.00 -22.51
C PRO A 444 22.33 19.97 -22.15
N TYR A 445 21.96 18.72 -21.85
CA TYR A 445 22.85 17.64 -21.47
C TYR A 445 22.36 16.33 -22.08
N ARG A 446 23.03 15.87 -23.16
CA ARG A 446 23.37 14.46 -23.46
C ARG A 446 23.77 14.28 -24.94
N SER A 447 25.06 14.46 -25.22
CA SER A 447 25.78 13.49 -26.05
C SER A 447 26.37 12.46 -25.07
N ASP A 448 26.25 11.16 -25.37
CA ASP A 448 26.94 10.04 -24.70
C ASP A 448 26.42 9.46 -23.37
N SER A 449 25.11 9.47 -23.08
CA SER A 449 24.61 8.59 -21.99
C SER A 449 24.12 7.24 -22.53
N GLU A 450 24.90 6.19 -22.26
CA GLU A 450 24.49 4.80 -22.41
C GLU A 450 23.27 4.50 -21.52
N ARG A 451 22.17 3.97 -22.08
CA ARG A 451 20.99 3.56 -21.31
C ARG A 451 21.04 2.05 -21.10
N ARG A 452 21.20 1.63 -19.84
CA ARG A 452 21.25 0.22 -19.42
C ARG A 452 19.93 -0.17 -18.77
N GLN A 453 19.24 -1.17 -19.32
CA GLN A 453 18.02 -1.75 -18.78
C GLN A 453 18.31 -3.13 -18.20
N THR A 454 18.03 -3.33 -16.91
CA THR A 454 18.28 -4.59 -16.19
C THR A 454 17.02 -5.40 -15.91
N HIS A 455 15.83 -4.79 -16.00
CA HIS A 455 14.55 -5.44 -15.70
C HIS A 455 13.51 -5.24 -16.82
N THR A 456 12.53 -6.14 -16.88
CA THR A 456 11.34 -6.09 -17.75
C THR A 456 10.06 -6.23 -16.92
N ASN A 457 8.89 -6.30 -17.57
CA ASN A 457 7.57 -6.48 -16.95
C ASN A 457 7.15 -5.35 -16.00
N TYR A 458 7.45 -4.10 -16.36
CA TYR A 458 6.97 -2.94 -15.62
C TYR A 458 5.43 -2.89 -15.63
N PRO A 459 4.79 -2.47 -14.51
CA PRO A 459 3.35 -2.31 -14.43
C PRO A 459 2.77 -1.47 -15.56
N ARG A 460 1.59 -1.89 -16.04
CA ARG A 460 0.79 -1.15 -17.04
C ARG A 460 -0.38 -0.45 -16.35
N SER A 461 -1.01 0.48 -17.04
CA SER A 461 -2.12 1.29 -16.51
C SER A 461 -3.39 0.49 -16.21
N VAL A 462 -3.50 -0.78 -16.62
CA VAL A 462 -4.65 -1.66 -16.32
C VAL A 462 -4.21 -2.73 -15.34
N LEU A 463 -4.81 -2.72 -14.15
CA LEU A 463 -4.58 -3.65 -13.05
C LEU A 463 -5.75 -4.63 -12.93
N ARG A 464 -5.49 -5.93 -12.83
CA ARG A 464 -6.52 -6.97 -12.71
C ARG A 464 -6.51 -7.54 -11.31
N PHE A 465 -7.55 -7.28 -10.52
CA PHE A 465 -7.72 -7.84 -9.17
C PHE A 465 -9.17 -8.25 -8.93
N PRO A 466 -9.43 -9.40 -8.28
CA PRO A 466 -10.78 -9.89 -8.07
C PRO A 466 -11.57 -9.00 -7.11
N SER A 467 -12.89 -8.90 -7.30
CA SER A 467 -13.77 -8.27 -6.31
C SER A 467 -13.90 -9.15 -5.06
N VAL A 468 -14.03 -8.52 -3.89
CA VAL A 468 -14.18 -9.23 -2.62
C VAL A 468 -15.46 -10.07 -2.61
N ASN A 469 -15.34 -11.34 -2.22
CA ASN A 469 -16.47 -12.23 -2.04
C ASN A 469 -16.95 -12.16 -0.59
N LYS A 470 -18.24 -11.90 -0.35
CA LYS A 470 -18.85 -11.72 1.00
C LYS A 470 -18.12 -10.65 1.86
N PRO A 471 -18.17 -9.37 1.46
CA PRO A 471 -17.46 -8.33 2.19
C PRO A 471 -18.11 -8.02 3.54
N VAL A 472 -17.31 -7.60 4.53
CA VAL A 472 -17.79 -7.13 5.83
C VAL A 472 -18.24 -5.66 5.80
N HIS A 473 -17.82 -4.91 4.78
CA HIS A 473 -18.30 -3.56 4.47
C HIS A 473 -18.83 -3.52 3.03
N PRO A 474 -19.95 -2.83 2.73
CA PRO A 474 -20.55 -2.82 1.39
C PRO A 474 -19.60 -2.45 0.24
N THR A 475 -18.60 -1.61 0.49
CA THR A 475 -17.61 -1.14 -0.51
C THR A 475 -16.20 -1.68 -0.28
N GLN A 476 -16.03 -2.73 0.54
CA GLN A 476 -14.72 -3.28 0.88
C GLN A 476 -13.88 -3.56 -0.38
N LYS A 477 -12.70 -2.96 -0.43
CA LYS A 477 -11.75 -3.13 -1.52
C LYS A 477 -10.90 -4.40 -1.35
N PRO A 478 -10.42 -5.02 -2.46
CA PRO A 478 -9.59 -6.22 -2.41
C PRO A 478 -8.27 -5.97 -1.72
N VAL A 479 -7.82 -6.96 -0.95
CA VAL A 479 -6.55 -6.92 -0.21
C VAL A 479 -5.39 -6.82 -1.20
N GLU A 480 -5.44 -7.59 -2.28
CA GLU A 480 -4.36 -7.69 -3.26
C GLU A 480 -4.13 -6.38 -4.02
N LEU A 481 -5.21 -5.64 -4.31
CA LEU A 481 -5.10 -4.32 -4.93
C LEU A 481 -4.42 -3.34 -3.99
N PHE A 482 -4.84 -3.29 -2.72
CA PHE A 482 -4.30 -2.35 -1.76
C PHE A 482 -2.88 -2.74 -1.30
N ASP A 483 -2.55 -4.03 -1.24
CA ASP A 483 -1.17 -4.49 -1.04
C ASP A 483 -0.26 -4.02 -2.19
N TRP A 484 -0.72 -4.18 -3.44
CA TRP A 484 -0.01 -3.64 -4.61
C TRP A 484 0.18 -2.12 -4.51
N ILE A 485 -0.86 -1.37 -4.15
CA ILE A 485 -0.78 0.09 -3.97
C ILE A 485 0.23 0.46 -2.87
N VAL A 486 0.11 -0.13 -1.69
CA VAL A 486 0.98 0.16 -0.54
C VAL A 486 2.43 -0.15 -0.88
N ARG A 487 2.72 -1.32 -1.46
CA ARG A 487 4.08 -1.69 -1.85
C ARG A 487 4.63 -0.81 -2.96
N THR A 488 3.78 -0.36 -3.89
CA THR A 488 4.19 0.51 -5.01
C THR A 488 4.55 1.91 -4.55
N TYR A 489 3.85 2.48 -3.58
CA TYR A 489 3.96 3.90 -3.25
C TYR A 489 4.48 4.20 -1.84
N SER A 490 5.00 3.18 -1.13
CA SER A 490 5.65 3.31 0.19
C SER A 490 6.78 2.29 0.38
N ASN A 491 7.63 2.53 1.37
CA ASN A 491 8.72 1.66 1.82
C ASN A 491 8.43 1.07 3.22
N PRO A 492 9.09 -0.03 3.63
CA PRO A 492 9.01 -0.50 5.01
C PRO A 492 9.35 0.61 6.02
N GLY A 493 8.56 0.73 7.08
CA GLY A 493 8.66 1.79 8.09
C GLY A 493 7.93 3.10 7.76
N ASP A 494 7.49 3.30 6.51
CA ASP A 494 6.71 4.48 6.10
C ASP A 494 5.33 4.52 6.79
N VAL A 495 4.74 5.70 6.87
CA VAL A 495 3.40 5.92 7.45
C VAL A 495 2.35 5.96 6.35
N VAL A 496 1.37 5.06 6.43
CA VAL A 496 0.21 4.97 5.53
C VAL A 496 -1.04 5.51 6.22
N LEU A 497 -1.76 6.43 5.58
CA LEU A 497 -3.04 6.97 6.03
C LEU A 497 -4.18 6.45 5.17
N ASP A 498 -5.25 6.00 5.82
CA ASP A 498 -6.58 5.88 5.22
C ASP A 498 -7.56 6.72 6.04
N ASN A 499 -7.97 7.86 5.48
CA ASN A 499 -8.81 8.84 6.16
C ASN A 499 -10.32 8.47 6.11
N THR A 500 -10.67 7.36 5.45
CA THR A 500 -12.01 6.76 5.39
C THR A 500 -11.87 5.23 5.37
N MET A 501 -11.26 4.67 6.42
CA MET A 501 -10.73 3.30 6.40
C MET A 501 -11.78 2.19 6.24
N GLY A 502 -13.06 2.48 6.51
CA GLY A 502 -14.16 1.54 6.38
C GLY A 502 -13.88 0.27 7.17
N SER A 503 -13.70 -0.85 6.45
CA SER A 503 -13.40 -2.16 7.07
C SER A 503 -11.93 -2.37 7.47
N GLY A 504 -11.02 -1.44 7.19
CA GLY A 504 -9.61 -1.52 7.59
C GLY A 504 -8.69 -2.30 6.62
N THR A 505 -9.08 -2.52 5.37
CA THR A 505 -8.25 -3.25 4.38
C THR A 505 -6.86 -2.63 4.23
N THR A 506 -6.79 -1.30 4.06
CA THR A 506 -5.53 -0.55 3.92
C THR A 506 -4.62 -0.76 5.13
N GLY A 507 -5.18 -0.72 6.34
CA GLY A 507 -4.43 -0.93 7.58
C GLY A 507 -3.86 -2.33 7.70
N CYS A 508 -4.64 -3.34 7.31
CA CYS A 508 -4.18 -4.74 7.34
C CYS A 508 -2.96 -4.94 6.43
N VAL A 509 -3.00 -4.42 5.20
CA VAL A 509 -1.89 -4.57 4.24
C VAL A 509 -0.70 -3.69 4.58
N ALA A 510 -0.92 -2.49 5.15
CA ALA A 510 0.15 -1.63 5.60
C ALA A 510 1.00 -2.33 6.68
N LEU A 511 0.35 -2.86 7.72
CA LEU A 511 1.04 -3.59 8.79
C LEU A 511 1.71 -4.87 8.30
N ALA A 512 1.02 -5.66 7.49
CA ALA A 512 1.59 -6.88 6.94
C ALA A 512 2.83 -6.61 6.06
N ALA A 513 2.86 -5.46 5.39
CA ALA A 513 4.01 -5.00 4.63
C ALA A 513 5.07 -4.31 5.51
N GLY A 514 4.91 -4.22 6.83
CA GLY A 514 5.88 -3.60 7.74
C GLY A 514 5.88 -2.06 7.68
N ARG A 515 4.73 -1.44 7.36
CA ARG A 515 4.51 0.01 7.42
C ARG A 515 3.73 0.36 8.69
N LYS A 516 3.79 1.62 9.11
CA LYS A 516 2.90 2.19 10.13
C LYS A 516 1.59 2.62 9.49
N PHE A 517 0.51 2.67 10.26
CA PHE A 517 -0.84 2.94 9.78
C PHE A 517 -1.59 3.94 10.65
N ILE A 518 -2.26 4.90 9.99
CA ILE A 518 -3.23 5.80 10.59
C ILE A 518 -4.57 5.54 9.90
N GLY A 519 -5.61 5.23 10.67
CA GLY A 519 -6.95 4.94 10.16
C GLY A 519 -8.00 5.82 10.80
N ILE A 520 -8.84 6.48 9.99
CA ILE A 520 -9.98 7.27 10.46
C ILE A 520 -11.27 6.65 9.95
N GLU A 521 -12.23 6.43 10.85
CA GLU A 521 -13.59 5.99 10.49
C GLU A 521 -14.59 6.75 11.35
N ARG A 522 -15.68 7.21 10.73
CA ARG A 522 -16.75 7.94 11.44
C ARG A 522 -17.70 6.98 12.12
N ASP A 523 -18.06 5.89 11.45
CA ASP A 523 -19.05 4.95 11.93
C ASP A 523 -18.46 4.06 13.06
N PRO A 524 -19.01 4.09 14.29
CA PRO A 524 -18.49 3.31 15.40
C PRO A 524 -18.48 1.79 15.17
N GLU A 525 -19.43 1.26 14.38
CA GLU A 525 -19.53 -0.17 14.08
C GLU A 525 -18.41 -0.60 13.13
N PHE A 526 -18.24 0.12 12.02
CA PHE A 526 -17.15 -0.16 11.08
C PHE A 526 -15.78 0.13 11.69
N PHE A 527 -15.68 1.15 12.55
CA PHE A 527 -14.46 1.40 13.31
C PHE A 527 -14.04 0.19 14.14
N GLN A 528 -14.98 -0.48 14.81
CA GLN A 528 -14.65 -1.68 15.59
C GLN A 528 -14.29 -2.87 14.72
N ILE A 529 -14.97 -3.07 13.58
CA ILE A 529 -14.62 -4.12 12.62
C ILE A 529 -13.19 -3.91 12.09
N ALA A 530 -12.86 -2.68 11.68
CA ALA A 530 -11.52 -2.33 11.22
C ALA A 530 -10.48 -2.55 12.30
N LYS A 531 -10.75 -2.08 13.52
CA LYS A 531 -9.86 -2.26 14.67
C LYS A 531 -9.53 -3.73 14.92
N GLN A 532 -10.54 -4.58 15.03
CA GLN A 532 -10.35 -6.02 15.25
C GLN A 532 -9.53 -6.67 14.12
N ARG A 533 -9.79 -6.31 12.86
CA ARG A 533 -9.05 -6.85 11.72
C ARG A 533 -7.58 -6.43 11.72
N ILE A 534 -7.32 -5.17 12.05
CA ILE A 534 -5.96 -4.60 12.07
C ILE A 534 -5.17 -5.15 13.25
N GLU A 535 -5.78 -5.28 14.43
CA GLU A 535 -5.15 -5.86 15.63
C GLU A 535 -4.83 -7.36 15.47
N ALA A 536 -5.54 -8.06 14.58
CA ALA A 536 -5.31 -9.48 14.30
C ALA A 536 -4.17 -9.75 13.29
N VAL A 537 -3.53 -8.72 12.73
CA VAL A 537 -2.42 -8.90 11.77
C VAL A 537 -1.12 -9.16 12.52
N GLU A 538 -0.53 -10.33 12.29
CA GLU A 538 0.82 -10.62 12.77
C GLU A 538 1.86 -9.84 11.93
N PRO A 539 2.80 -9.10 12.55
CA PRO A 539 3.85 -8.40 11.83
C PRO A 539 4.75 -9.40 11.08
N CYS A 540 4.83 -9.29 9.75
CA CYS A 540 5.68 -10.18 8.95
C CYS A 540 7.17 -9.85 9.17
N LEU A 541 7.96 -10.85 9.57
CA LEU A 541 9.41 -10.75 9.78
C LEU A 541 10.24 -10.78 8.48
N SER A 542 9.60 -10.92 7.31
CA SER A 542 10.26 -10.95 6.00
C SER A 542 9.49 -10.15 4.93
N PRO A 543 10.08 -9.11 4.30
CA PRO A 543 9.39 -8.23 3.34
C PRO A 543 8.82 -8.91 2.08
N ASP A 544 9.30 -10.13 1.75
CA ASP A 544 9.13 -10.76 0.44
C ASP A 544 8.19 -11.98 0.40
N LEU A 545 7.52 -12.33 1.51
CA LEU A 545 6.57 -13.45 1.54
C LEU A 545 5.13 -13.00 1.25
N ALA A 546 4.43 -13.74 0.39
CA ALA A 546 3.03 -13.53 0.07
C ALA A 546 2.13 -13.65 1.32
N LEU A 547 1.19 -12.72 1.46
CA LEU A 547 0.29 -12.54 2.59
C LEU A 547 -0.68 -13.73 2.77
N THR A 548 -0.66 -14.37 3.95
CA THR A 548 -1.77 -15.20 4.46
C THR A 548 -2.52 -14.41 5.54
N LEU A 549 -3.76 -13.99 5.25
CA LEU A 549 -4.66 -13.37 6.23
C LEU A 549 -5.64 -14.40 6.83
N PRO A 550 -6.13 -14.22 8.07
CA PRO A 550 -7.12 -15.11 8.68
C PRO A 550 -8.46 -15.06 7.93
N SER A 551 -8.96 -16.22 7.49
CA SER A 551 -10.32 -16.40 6.98
C SER A 551 -11.31 -16.52 8.15
N ALA A 552 -12.43 -15.80 8.10
CA ALA A 552 -13.55 -16.02 9.02
C ALA A 552 -14.09 -17.46 8.85
N ALA A 553 -14.49 -18.08 9.97
CA ALA A 553 -14.86 -19.48 10.10
C ALA A 553 -15.90 -19.94 9.05
N ASN A 554 -15.57 -21.00 8.32
CA ASN A 554 -16.38 -21.61 7.28
C ASN A 554 -17.46 -22.53 7.88
N GLY A 555 -18.73 -22.23 7.62
CA GLY A 555 -19.76 -23.25 7.53
C GLY A 555 -19.79 -23.78 6.10
N GLU A 556 -19.50 -25.08 5.94
CA GLU A 556 -19.49 -25.77 4.64
C GLU A 556 -20.89 -25.82 4.02
N ILE A 557 -20.99 -25.43 2.74
CA ILE A 557 -22.10 -25.81 1.87
C ILE A 557 -21.49 -26.30 0.55
N ALA A 558 -21.78 -27.55 0.21
CA ALA A 558 -21.28 -28.26 -0.95
C ALA A 558 -21.77 -27.64 -2.28
N PRO A 559 -20.96 -27.73 -3.36
CA PRO A 559 -21.33 -27.22 -4.68
C PRO A 559 -22.29 -28.18 -5.39
N THR A 560 -23.50 -27.73 -5.70
CA THR A 560 -24.39 -28.38 -6.67
C THR A 560 -23.99 -28.04 -8.10
N THR A 561 -23.59 -29.06 -8.85
CA THR A 561 -23.45 -29.05 -10.31
C THR A 561 -24.83 -29.02 -10.98
N ALA A 562 -25.14 -27.95 -11.72
CA ALA A 562 -26.26 -27.95 -12.66
C ALA A 562 -25.73 -28.28 -14.06
N ALA A 563 -26.33 -29.29 -14.68
CA ALA A 563 -26.02 -29.79 -16.01
C ALA A 563 -26.33 -28.73 -17.10
N ASN A 564 -25.50 -28.72 -18.16
CA ASN A 564 -25.78 -28.03 -19.40
C ASN A 564 -26.80 -28.86 -20.21
N ASP A 565 -27.97 -28.29 -20.45
CA ASP A 565 -28.89 -28.80 -21.48
C ASP A 565 -28.57 -28.13 -22.82
N ASP A 566 -28.18 -28.94 -23.80
CA ASP A 566 -28.01 -28.60 -25.20
C ASP A 566 -29.37 -28.24 -25.84
N ILE A 567 -29.53 -26.99 -26.30
CA ILE A 567 -30.61 -26.62 -27.22
C ILE A 567 -30.00 -26.44 -28.62
N LYS A 568 -30.23 -27.44 -29.47
CA LYS A 568 -30.07 -27.31 -30.93
C LYS A 568 -31.25 -26.49 -31.46
N GLN A 569 -30.99 -25.36 -32.12
CA GLN A 569 -31.98 -24.64 -32.93
C GLN A 569 -31.67 -24.82 -34.41
N GLU A 570 -32.67 -25.26 -35.18
CA GLU A 570 -32.66 -25.34 -36.64
C GLU A 570 -32.74 -23.93 -37.25
N VAL A 571 -31.95 -23.68 -38.30
CA VAL A 571 -31.89 -22.41 -39.05
C VAL A 571 -32.69 -22.56 -40.36
N PRO A 572 -33.63 -21.67 -40.71
CA PRO A 572 -34.31 -21.67 -42.01
C PRO A 572 -33.38 -21.10 -43.10
N THR A 573 -33.21 -21.83 -44.21
CA THR A 573 -32.08 -21.67 -45.16
C THR A 573 -32.38 -20.90 -46.45
N HIS A 574 -33.46 -20.11 -46.58
CA HIS A 574 -33.84 -19.58 -47.92
C HIS A 574 -34.05 -18.06 -48.12
N ASP A 575 -33.74 -17.17 -47.16
CA ASP A 575 -34.04 -15.73 -47.32
C ASP A 575 -32.92 -14.74 -46.88
N LEU A 576 -31.64 -15.16 -46.93
CA LEU A 576 -30.49 -14.42 -46.39
C LEU A 576 -29.63 -13.66 -47.42
N ALA A 577 -30.11 -13.43 -48.64
CA ALA A 577 -29.34 -12.70 -49.65
C ALA A 577 -29.03 -11.25 -49.18
N PRO A 578 -27.74 -10.83 -49.10
CA PRO A 578 -27.37 -9.48 -48.69
C PRO A 578 -27.76 -8.47 -49.78
N THR A 579 -28.17 -7.27 -49.36
CA THR A 579 -28.46 -6.17 -50.27
C THR A 579 -27.31 -5.15 -50.21
N ILE A 580 -26.65 -4.88 -51.34
CA ILE A 580 -25.63 -3.82 -51.44
C ILE A 580 -26.18 -2.69 -52.32
N LEU A 581 -26.15 -1.46 -51.78
CA LEU A 581 -26.56 -0.25 -52.48
C LEU A 581 -25.32 0.56 -52.85
N ASN A 582 -25.03 0.68 -54.15
CA ASN A 582 -23.96 1.56 -54.61
C ASN A 582 -24.44 3.02 -54.65
N SER A 583 -24.28 3.73 -53.54
CA SER A 583 -24.77 5.10 -53.34
C SER A 583 -23.97 5.80 -52.24
N ASP A 584 -24.02 7.14 -52.22
CA ASP A 584 -23.68 7.92 -51.03
C ASP A 584 -24.56 7.45 -49.85
N CYS A 585 -23.96 7.40 -48.65
CA CYS A 585 -24.59 6.85 -47.44
C CYS A 585 -25.89 7.58 -47.07
N LEU A 586 -25.91 8.91 -47.08
CA LEU A 586 -27.09 9.71 -46.74
C LEU A 586 -28.17 9.56 -47.81
N THR A 587 -27.78 9.55 -49.07
CA THR A 587 -28.70 9.36 -50.20
C THR A 587 -29.34 7.97 -50.17
N GLY A 588 -28.56 6.93 -49.91
CA GLY A 588 -29.04 5.55 -49.80
C GLY A 588 -29.94 5.37 -48.59
N MET A 589 -29.54 5.86 -47.41
CA MET A 589 -30.37 5.79 -46.20
C MET A 589 -31.71 6.50 -46.36
N LYS A 590 -31.76 7.68 -47.00
CA LYS A 590 -33.02 8.42 -47.24
C LYS A 590 -34.05 7.68 -48.08
N GLN A 591 -33.63 6.70 -48.88
CA GLN A 591 -34.52 5.86 -49.67
C GLN A 591 -35.10 4.69 -48.87
N MET A 592 -34.55 4.41 -47.69
CA MET A 592 -35.00 3.34 -46.80
C MET A 592 -36.13 3.82 -45.90
N ALA A 593 -37.09 2.94 -45.61
CA ALA A 593 -38.22 3.24 -44.74
C ALA A 593 -37.79 3.43 -43.28
N ASP A 594 -38.54 4.25 -42.53
CA ASP A 594 -38.35 4.45 -41.09
C ASP A 594 -38.44 3.10 -40.33
N GLY A 595 -37.56 2.91 -39.34
CA GLY A 595 -37.57 1.69 -38.51
C GLY A 595 -37.33 0.37 -39.25
N SER A 596 -36.76 0.41 -40.47
CA SER A 596 -36.55 -0.76 -41.33
C SER A 596 -35.33 -1.63 -40.97
N VAL A 597 -34.47 -1.19 -40.04
CA VAL A 597 -33.24 -1.88 -39.65
C VAL A 597 -33.14 -2.00 -38.14
N ASP A 598 -32.90 -3.21 -37.61
CA ASP A 598 -32.84 -3.41 -36.15
C ASP A 598 -31.58 -2.82 -35.52
N ILE A 599 -30.41 -3.04 -36.14
CA ILE A 599 -29.14 -2.45 -35.68
C ILE A 599 -28.31 -1.91 -36.84
N ILE A 600 -27.59 -0.83 -36.54
CA ILE A 600 -26.61 -0.23 -37.45
C ILE A 600 -25.24 -0.41 -36.81
N PHE A 601 -24.32 -1.13 -37.44
CA PHE A 601 -22.91 -1.17 -37.02
C PHE A 601 -22.10 -0.49 -38.10
N THR A 602 -21.34 0.55 -37.74
CA THR A 602 -20.69 1.37 -38.76
C THR A 602 -19.47 2.12 -38.28
N SER A 603 -18.61 2.46 -39.23
CA SER A 603 -17.37 3.20 -39.04
C SER A 603 -17.24 4.28 -40.12
N PRO A 604 -17.79 5.50 -39.93
CA PRO A 604 -17.68 6.57 -40.91
C PRO A 604 -16.23 7.04 -41.11
N PRO A 605 -15.94 7.84 -42.15
CA PRO A 605 -14.68 8.56 -42.27
C PRO A 605 -14.40 9.43 -41.03
N TYR A 606 -13.15 9.44 -40.54
CA TYR A 606 -12.76 10.08 -39.28
C TYR A 606 -12.12 11.45 -39.46
N ASN A 607 -12.12 12.01 -40.67
CA ASN A 607 -11.52 13.30 -40.99
C ASN A 607 -10.02 13.40 -40.66
N LEU A 608 -9.24 12.36 -40.99
CA LEU A 608 -7.83 12.25 -40.61
C LEU A 608 -6.89 13.15 -41.44
N GLY A 609 -7.34 13.64 -42.60
CA GLY A 609 -6.63 14.57 -43.48
C GLY A 609 -6.59 16.00 -42.94
N GLU A 610 -7.59 16.41 -42.16
CA GLU A 610 -7.63 17.70 -41.46
C GLU A 610 -6.97 17.57 -40.07
N SER A 611 -5.68 17.22 -40.02
CA SER A 611 -4.95 16.96 -38.77
C SER A 611 -3.70 17.83 -38.63
N SER A 612 -3.74 18.80 -37.72
CA SER A 612 -2.57 19.58 -37.31
C SER A 612 -1.62 18.83 -36.35
N GLY A 613 -1.96 17.58 -35.99
CA GLY A 613 -1.19 16.71 -35.10
C GLY A 613 -0.32 15.66 -35.81
N GLY A 614 -0.24 15.69 -37.15
CA GLY A 614 0.58 14.76 -37.95
C GLY A 614 -0.19 13.66 -38.70
N GLY A 615 -1.42 13.94 -39.16
CA GLY A 615 -2.20 13.03 -40.01
C GLY A 615 -1.69 12.87 -41.45
N PHE A 616 -2.44 12.12 -42.27
CA PHE A 616 -2.14 11.83 -43.68
C PHE A 616 -2.31 13.08 -44.57
N LYS A 617 -1.62 13.14 -45.72
CA LYS A 617 -1.49 14.34 -46.57
C LYS A 617 -2.85 14.84 -47.11
N GLY A 618 -3.38 15.94 -46.59
CA GLY A 618 -4.19 16.86 -47.39
C GLY A 618 -3.29 17.75 -48.26
N GLN A 619 -3.71 18.06 -49.48
CA GLN A 619 -2.95 18.80 -50.50
C GLN A 619 -2.36 20.15 -49.99
N LYS A 620 -1.13 20.16 -49.43
CA LYS A 620 -0.16 21.29 -49.36
C LYS A 620 1.15 20.91 -48.62
N GLY A 621 1.98 20.11 -49.29
CA GLY A 621 3.43 20.34 -49.37
C GLY A 621 4.40 20.16 -48.17
N ARG A 622 4.03 19.74 -46.94
CA ARG A 622 5.02 19.60 -45.83
C ARG A 622 4.82 18.41 -44.85
N GLY A 623 4.83 17.16 -45.33
CA GLY A 623 4.73 15.94 -44.49
C GLY A 623 5.81 14.87 -44.78
N LYS A 624 6.22 14.11 -43.74
CA LYS A 624 7.40 13.21 -43.69
C LYS A 624 7.26 11.80 -44.32
N TRP A 625 6.13 11.44 -44.96
CA TRP A 625 5.92 10.08 -45.49
C TRP A 625 5.63 10.07 -47.01
N LYS A 626 6.30 9.17 -47.75
CA LYS A 626 6.23 9.02 -49.22
C LYS A 626 5.25 7.93 -49.72
N ASN A 627 4.85 6.93 -48.91
CA ASN A 627 4.17 5.70 -49.39
C ASN A 627 2.99 5.20 -48.50
N ALA A 628 2.20 6.06 -47.87
CA ALA A 628 1.01 5.60 -47.15
C ALA A 628 -0.20 5.54 -48.10
N LYS A 629 -0.80 4.37 -48.34
CA LYS A 629 -2.03 4.22 -49.15
C LYS A 629 -3.20 5.08 -48.64
N LEU A 630 -3.23 5.42 -47.35
CA LEU A 630 -4.21 6.36 -46.75
C LEU A 630 -3.96 7.84 -47.12
N ALA A 631 -2.83 8.17 -47.75
CA ALA A 631 -2.51 9.56 -48.14
C ALA A 631 -3.24 10.00 -49.42
N ASP A 632 -3.83 9.08 -50.16
CA ASP A 632 -4.59 9.34 -51.39
C ASP A 632 -6.11 9.42 -51.13
N GLY A 633 -6.54 9.32 -49.87
CA GLY A 633 -7.97 9.30 -49.49
C GLY A 633 -8.62 7.92 -49.65
N TYR A 634 -9.95 7.88 -49.59
CA TYR A 634 -10.74 6.72 -50.06
C TYR A 634 -11.16 6.99 -51.51
N ASP A 635 -11.36 5.94 -52.32
CA ASP A 635 -11.87 6.13 -53.69
C ASP A 635 -13.18 6.95 -53.67
N GLY A 636 -13.11 8.16 -54.23
CA GLY A 636 -14.21 9.11 -54.29
C GLY A 636 -14.49 9.97 -53.04
N HIS A 637 -13.66 9.95 -51.98
CA HIS A 637 -13.85 10.83 -50.80
C HIS A 637 -12.52 11.28 -50.16
N ASP A 638 -12.31 12.60 -50.08
CA ASP A 638 -11.19 13.21 -49.37
C ASP A 638 -11.53 13.31 -47.87
N ASP A 639 -10.79 12.60 -47.00
CA ASP A 639 -11.01 12.54 -45.55
C ASP A 639 -10.51 13.83 -44.83
N ALA A 640 -10.79 14.99 -45.41
CA ALA A 640 -10.21 16.30 -45.06
C ALA A 640 -11.24 17.46 -45.11
N MET A 641 -12.46 17.21 -44.65
CA MET A 641 -13.52 18.21 -44.55
C MET A 641 -13.21 19.26 -43.47
N PRO A 642 -13.53 20.56 -43.66
CA PRO A 642 -13.43 21.55 -42.58
C PRO A 642 -14.20 21.10 -41.33
N TYR A 643 -13.63 21.31 -40.14
CA TYR A 643 -14.14 20.70 -38.90
C TYR A 643 -15.62 21.00 -38.63
N ALA A 644 -16.06 22.24 -38.88
CA ALA A 644 -17.45 22.63 -38.67
C ALA A 644 -18.42 21.87 -39.60
N ASP A 645 -18.05 21.74 -40.87
CA ASP A 645 -18.81 21.00 -41.87
C ASP A 645 -18.84 19.51 -41.54
N TYR A 646 -17.72 18.95 -41.07
CA TYR A 646 -17.62 17.56 -40.62
C TYR A 646 -18.55 17.28 -39.44
N VAL A 647 -18.59 18.19 -38.45
CA VAL A 647 -19.50 18.07 -37.30
C VAL A 647 -20.96 18.13 -37.77
N ALA A 648 -21.29 19.06 -38.67
CA ALA A 648 -22.65 19.18 -39.20
C ALA A 648 -23.07 17.94 -39.99
N TRP A 649 -22.18 17.41 -40.82
CA TRP A 649 -22.41 16.20 -41.60
C TRP A 649 -22.57 14.96 -40.72
N GLN A 650 -21.71 14.75 -39.72
CA GLN A 650 -21.82 13.63 -38.78
C GLN A 650 -23.13 13.68 -37.96
N LYS A 651 -23.59 14.88 -37.60
CA LYS A 651 -24.87 15.06 -36.93
C LYS A 651 -26.04 14.68 -37.84
N ALA A 652 -26.03 15.10 -39.11
CA ALA A 652 -27.04 14.71 -40.08
C ALA A 652 -27.05 13.19 -40.31
N PHE A 653 -25.86 12.58 -40.42
CA PHE A 653 -25.68 11.13 -40.55
C PHE A 653 -26.26 10.35 -39.36
N LEU A 654 -25.94 10.75 -38.12
CA LEU A 654 -26.45 10.08 -36.92
C LEU A 654 -27.97 10.24 -36.78
N LEU A 655 -28.53 11.40 -37.14
CA LEU A 655 -29.99 11.61 -37.16
C LEU A 655 -30.68 10.68 -38.18
N GLU A 656 -30.06 10.48 -39.34
CA GLU A 656 -30.58 9.58 -40.37
C GLU A 656 -30.52 8.12 -39.92
N CYS A 657 -29.40 7.71 -39.32
CA CYS A 657 -29.29 6.39 -38.67
C CYS A 657 -30.37 6.19 -37.60
N TRP A 658 -30.66 7.24 -36.82
CA TRP A 658 -31.68 7.20 -35.76
C TRP A 658 -33.10 7.04 -36.29
N ARG A 659 -33.40 7.57 -37.48
CA ARG A 659 -34.68 7.39 -38.19
C ARG A 659 -34.87 5.93 -38.63
N LEU A 660 -33.81 5.28 -39.09
CA LEU A 660 -33.87 3.94 -39.65
C LEU A 660 -34.05 2.82 -38.62
N ILE A 661 -33.73 3.07 -37.36
CA ILE A 661 -33.89 2.08 -36.29
C ILE A 661 -35.26 2.13 -35.62
N PRO A 662 -35.89 0.98 -35.30
CA PRO A 662 -37.15 0.92 -34.57
C PRO A 662 -36.95 1.30 -33.09
N GLU A 663 -38.04 1.36 -32.32
CA GLU A 663 -37.99 1.76 -30.89
C GLU A 663 -37.17 0.82 -30.00
N ASP A 664 -36.89 -0.39 -30.48
CA ASP A 664 -36.02 -1.38 -29.87
C ASP A 664 -34.69 -1.58 -30.60
N GLY A 665 -34.30 -0.66 -31.50
CA GLY A 665 -33.05 -0.70 -32.24
C GLY A 665 -31.90 0.14 -31.65
N ALA A 666 -30.69 -0.04 -32.19
CA ALA A 666 -29.48 0.66 -31.77
C ALA A 666 -28.45 0.91 -32.89
N ILE A 667 -27.64 1.95 -32.71
CA ILE A 667 -26.51 2.32 -33.55
C ILE A 667 -25.23 2.05 -32.77
N PHE A 668 -24.35 1.22 -33.32
CA PHE A 668 -22.98 0.97 -32.88
C PHE A 668 -22.04 1.76 -33.78
N TYR A 669 -21.64 2.92 -33.29
CA TYR A 669 -20.91 3.95 -34.02
C TYR A 669 -19.43 3.90 -33.63
N GLN A 670 -18.61 3.25 -34.44
CA GLN A 670 -17.16 3.14 -34.25
C GLN A 670 -16.45 4.44 -34.67
N HIS A 671 -15.56 4.93 -33.82
CA HIS A 671 -14.79 6.14 -34.07
C HIS A 671 -13.44 6.17 -33.34
N LYS A 672 -12.61 7.16 -33.67
CA LYS A 672 -11.34 7.49 -32.99
C LYS A 672 -11.39 8.82 -32.25
N ASN A 673 -10.68 8.91 -31.14
CA ASN A 673 -10.27 10.18 -30.56
C ASN A 673 -9.24 10.85 -31.48
N ARG A 674 -9.35 12.16 -31.67
CA ARG A 674 -8.47 12.93 -32.57
C ARG A 674 -7.75 13.99 -31.77
N VAL A 675 -6.49 14.25 -32.08
CA VAL A 675 -5.74 15.36 -31.48
C VAL A 675 -5.53 16.43 -32.55
N GLN A 676 -6.15 17.59 -32.38
CA GLN A 676 -6.05 18.72 -33.29
C GLN A 676 -5.59 19.95 -32.51
N ASN A 677 -4.50 20.58 -32.95
CA ASN A 677 -3.90 21.77 -32.31
C ASN A 677 -3.57 21.56 -30.83
N GLY A 678 -3.19 20.34 -30.43
CA GLY A 678 -2.90 20.00 -29.03
C GLY A 678 -4.14 19.77 -28.16
N LEU A 679 -5.36 19.84 -28.74
CA LEU A 679 -6.62 19.54 -28.05
C LEU A 679 -7.13 18.15 -28.45
N LEU A 680 -7.53 17.37 -27.45
CA LEU A 680 -8.21 16.09 -27.67
C LEU A 680 -9.67 16.34 -28.06
N ARG A 681 -10.01 16.05 -29.32
CA ARG A 681 -11.37 16.03 -29.86
C ARG A 681 -11.93 14.62 -29.73
N THR A 682 -12.97 14.49 -28.93
CA THR A 682 -13.65 13.21 -28.74
C THR A 682 -14.88 13.13 -29.66
N PRO A 683 -15.29 11.92 -30.09
CA PRO A 683 -16.50 11.74 -30.91
C PRO A 683 -17.78 12.19 -30.22
N HIS A 684 -17.76 12.47 -28.90
CA HIS A 684 -18.89 13.00 -28.17
C HIS A 684 -19.40 14.34 -28.74
N GLU A 685 -18.50 15.18 -29.28
CA GLU A 685 -18.87 16.46 -29.91
C GLU A 685 -19.70 16.28 -31.21
N LEU A 686 -19.67 15.08 -31.80
CA LEU A 686 -20.38 14.74 -33.05
C LEU A 686 -21.82 14.28 -32.78
N ASN A 687 -22.18 14.01 -31.52
CA ASN A 687 -23.52 13.57 -31.16
C ASN A 687 -24.54 14.73 -31.32
N PRO A 688 -25.61 14.58 -32.13
CA PRO A 688 -26.65 15.61 -32.27
C PRO A 688 -27.62 15.69 -31.09
N GLY A 689 -27.36 14.98 -29.99
CA GLY A 689 -28.24 14.89 -28.81
C GLY A 689 -28.96 13.55 -28.70
N LEU A 690 -28.50 12.52 -29.42
CA LEU A 690 -29.03 11.18 -29.30
C LEU A 690 -28.71 10.58 -27.93
N PRO A 691 -29.60 9.74 -27.37
CA PRO A 691 -29.35 8.99 -26.15
C PRO A 691 -28.13 8.05 -26.28
N LEU A 692 -26.98 8.54 -25.81
CA LEU A 692 -25.78 7.72 -25.68
C LEU A 692 -25.97 6.75 -24.50
N ARG A 693 -26.02 5.46 -24.81
CA ARG A 693 -26.23 4.39 -23.84
C ARG A 693 -24.94 3.92 -23.20
N GLN A 694 -23.89 3.78 -24.01
CA GLN A 694 -22.62 3.17 -23.61
C GLN A 694 -21.51 3.53 -24.62
N ILE A 695 -20.26 3.46 -24.17
CA ILE A 695 -19.08 3.37 -25.05
C ILE A 695 -18.41 2.00 -24.83
N ILE A 696 -18.09 1.28 -25.90
CA ILE A 696 -17.23 0.08 -25.88
C ILE A 696 -15.83 0.47 -26.35
N ILE A 697 -14.81 -0.04 -25.68
CA ILE A 697 -13.40 0.10 -26.06
C ILE A 697 -12.98 -1.12 -26.88
N TRP A 698 -12.58 -0.90 -28.11
CA TRP A 698 -11.87 -1.91 -28.89
C TRP A 698 -10.37 -1.72 -28.72
N ASP A 699 -9.73 -2.58 -27.93
CA ASP A 699 -8.28 -2.68 -27.79
C ASP A 699 -7.71 -3.45 -28.98
N ARG A 700 -6.99 -2.74 -29.85
CA ARG A 700 -6.41 -3.26 -31.09
C ARG A 700 -5.04 -3.90 -30.86
N GLY A 701 -4.55 -3.90 -29.62
CA GLY A 701 -3.26 -4.44 -29.18
C GLY A 701 -2.02 -3.68 -29.68
N SER A 702 -2.11 -2.93 -30.78
CA SER A 702 -1.02 -2.15 -31.35
C SER A 702 -1.51 -0.84 -31.95
N GLY A 703 -0.62 0.14 -32.06
CA GLY A 703 -0.88 1.44 -32.66
C GLY A 703 0.40 2.05 -33.20
N HIS A 704 0.27 3.13 -33.96
CA HIS A 704 1.41 3.92 -34.43
C HIS A 704 1.43 5.27 -33.72
N ASN A 705 2.57 5.62 -33.11
CA ASN A 705 2.65 6.86 -32.35
C ASN A 705 3.12 7.97 -33.29
N PHE A 706 2.17 8.82 -33.69
CA PHE A 706 2.41 9.87 -34.66
C PHE A 706 2.97 11.16 -34.02
N ASN A 707 2.93 11.24 -32.68
CA ASN A 707 3.35 12.43 -31.95
C ASN A 707 3.72 12.09 -30.50
N ALA A 708 4.90 12.52 -30.06
CA ALA A 708 5.40 12.24 -28.71
C ALA A 708 4.67 13.03 -27.59
N ALA A 709 3.77 13.97 -27.95
CA ALA A 709 2.96 14.74 -27.00
C ALA A 709 1.80 13.96 -26.36
N PHE A 710 1.49 12.75 -26.86
CA PHE A 710 0.46 11.91 -26.26
C PHE A 710 0.84 10.43 -26.35
N ALA A 711 0.24 9.63 -25.46
CA ALA A 711 0.45 8.20 -25.43
C ALA A 711 -0.09 7.55 -26.72
N LEU A 712 0.57 6.47 -27.15
CA LEU A 712 0.20 5.73 -28.34
C LEU A 712 -1.28 5.29 -28.29
N PRO A 713 -2.15 5.72 -29.23
CA PRO A 713 -3.54 5.28 -29.25
C PRO A 713 -3.64 3.84 -29.74
N THR A 714 -3.75 2.90 -28.81
CA THR A 714 -3.90 1.46 -29.07
C THR A 714 -5.35 0.99 -29.14
N HIS A 715 -6.32 1.88 -28.95
CA HIS A 715 -7.74 1.54 -28.92
C HIS A 715 -8.58 2.46 -29.81
N GLU A 716 -9.75 1.96 -30.19
CA GLU A 716 -10.85 2.71 -30.81
C GLU A 716 -12.09 2.62 -29.91
N VAL A 717 -13.07 3.48 -30.16
CA VAL A 717 -14.27 3.60 -29.34
C VAL A 717 -15.51 3.33 -30.17
N ILE A 718 -16.46 2.58 -29.64
CA ILE A 718 -17.75 2.30 -30.28
C ILE A 718 -18.85 2.88 -29.39
N TYR A 719 -19.50 3.94 -29.86
CA TYR A 719 -20.61 4.59 -29.17
C TYR A 719 -21.90 3.83 -29.47
N ILE A 720 -22.67 3.53 -28.43
CA ILE A 720 -23.96 2.87 -28.57
C ILE A 720 -25.04 3.93 -28.38
N PHE A 721 -25.67 4.35 -29.47
CA PHE A 721 -26.89 5.16 -29.41
C PHE A 721 -28.07 4.22 -29.51
N ALA A 722 -28.90 4.14 -28.47
CA ALA A 722 -29.97 3.13 -28.41
C ALA A 722 -31.31 3.75 -28.04
N LYS A 723 -32.36 3.32 -28.74
CA LYS A 723 -33.74 3.71 -28.43
C LYS A 723 -34.18 3.11 -27.08
N PRO A 724 -35.23 3.65 -26.43
CA PRO A 724 -35.59 3.27 -25.06
C PRO A 724 -35.89 1.77 -24.85
N LYS A 725 -36.43 1.07 -25.86
CA LYS A 725 -36.82 -0.34 -25.75
C LYS A 725 -35.72 -1.32 -26.16
N PHE A 726 -34.58 -0.84 -26.69
CA PHE A 726 -33.48 -1.71 -27.10
C PHE A 726 -32.97 -2.55 -25.93
N ARG A 727 -32.78 -3.85 -26.14
CA ARG A 727 -32.21 -4.79 -25.17
C ARG A 727 -31.26 -5.75 -25.88
N PHE A 728 -30.11 -6.02 -25.27
CA PHE A 728 -29.26 -7.13 -25.67
C PHE A 728 -29.97 -8.49 -25.47
N ARG A 729 -29.53 -9.51 -26.21
CA ARG A 729 -29.95 -10.89 -26.04
C ARG A 729 -29.57 -11.38 -24.64
N LYS A 730 -30.45 -12.16 -24.00
CA LYS A 730 -30.16 -12.74 -22.68
C LYS A 730 -28.93 -13.67 -22.78
N GLY A 731 -27.94 -13.47 -21.89
CA GLY A 731 -26.72 -14.28 -21.86
C GLY A 731 -25.69 -13.94 -22.94
N HIS A 732 -25.75 -12.75 -23.54
CA HIS A 732 -24.91 -12.37 -24.69
C HIS A 732 -23.38 -12.36 -24.45
N GLY A 733 -22.90 -12.18 -23.21
CA GLY A 733 -21.47 -12.26 -22.89
C GLY A 733 -20.57 -11.15 -23.48
N LEU A 734 -21.13 -10.14 -24.15
CA LEU A 734 -20.38 -9.01 -24.73
C LEU A 734 -19.79 -8.12 -23.64
N LYS A 735 -18.48 -7.85 -23.74
CA LYS A 735 -17.72 -7.02 -22.80
C LYS A 735 -17.57 -5.58 -23.32
N ASP A 736 -17.44 -4.62 -22.42
CA ASP A 736 -17.21 -3.21 -22.75
C ASP A 736 -15.76 -2.90 -23.12
N VAL A 737 -14.84 -3.84 -22.89
CA VAL A 737 -13.49 -3.84 -23.45
C VAL A 737 -13.29 -5.12 -24.26
N MET A 738 -13.15 -4.97 -25.58
CA MET A 738 -12.92 -6.06 -26.52
C MET A 738 -11.47 -6.04 -26.98
N LYS A 739 -10.72 -7.12 -26.74
CA LYS A 739 -9.34 -7.28 -27.19
C LYS A 739 -9.30 -8.12 -28.46
N LEU A 740 -9.13 -7.47 -29.60
CA LEU A 740 -9.04 -8.13 -30.91
C LEU A 740 -7.93 -7.43 -31.70
N LEU A 741 -6.94 -8.19 -32.16
CA LEU A 741 -5.86 -7.66 -32.98
C LEU A 741 -6.43 -7.18 -34.32
N ALA A 742 -5.92 -6.05 -34.81
CA ALA A 742 -6.27 -5.56 -36.14
C ALA A 742 -5.79 -6.55 -37.21
N ASP A 743 -6.62 -6.76 -38.24
CA ASP A 743 -6.33 -7.67 -39.34
C ASP A 743 -5.15 -7.15 -40.19
N LYS A 744 -4.25 -8.06 -40.59
CA LYS A 744 -3.02 -7.77 -41.33
C LYS A 744 -3.01 -8.59 -42.63
N GLY A 745 -3.68 -8.08 -43.67
CA GLY A 745 -3.68 -8.76 -44.98
C GLY A 745 -4.65 -8.23 -46.03
N ASN A 746 -5.64 -7.42 -45.64
CA ASN A 746 -6.70 -6.98 -46.55
C ASN A 746 -6.26 -5.79 -47.45
N GLN A 747 -6.76 -5.75 -48.70
CA GLN A 747 -6.45 -4.70 -49.68
C GLN A 747 -7.08 -3.33 -49.31
N HIS A 748 -8.09 -3.32 -48.44
CA HIS A 748 -8.72 -2.11 -47.93
C HIS A 748 -7.80 -1.36 -46.94
N PRO A 749 -7.71 -0.01 -47.01
CA PRO A 749 -6.76 0.79 -46.23
C PRO A 749 -6.95 0.74 -44.70
N ALA A 750 -8.15 0.42 -44.21
CA ALA A 750 -8.45 0.36 -42.77
C ALA A 750 -9.57 -0.64 -42.40
N PRO A 751 -9.38 -1.97 -42.48
CA PRO A 751 -10.39 -2.94 -42.07
C PRO A 751 -10.33 -3.21 -40.56
N PHE A 752 -11.48 -3.24 -39.90
CA PHE A 752 -11.62 -3.89 -38.59
C PHE A 752 -11.86 -5.40 -38.76
N PRO A 753 -11.44 -6.24 -37.80
CA PRO A 753 -11.59 -7.69 -37.88
C PRO A 753 -13.07 -8.07 -37.84
N VAL A 754 -13.48 -9.08 -38.63
CA VAL A 754 -14.87 -9.57 -38.71
C VAL A 754 -15.43 -9.99 -37.35
N GLU A 755 -14.59 -10.49 -36.44
CA GLU A 755 -15.03 -10.90 -35.11
C GLU A 755 -15.59 -9.73 -34.29
N LEU A 756 -15.13 -8.49 -34.55
CA LEU A 756 -15.60 -7.29 -33.83
C LEU A 756 -17.10 -7.01 -34.04
N PRO A 757 -17.60 -6.83 -35.27
CA PRO A 757 -19.05 -6.73 -35.50
C PRO A 757 -19.76 -8.05 -35.20
N ARG A 758 -19.14 -9.23 -35.37
CA ARG A 758 -19.78 -10.52 -35.08
C ARG A 758 -20.19 -10.65 -33.61
N MET A 759 -19.28 -10.35 -32.69
CA MET A 759 -19.57 -10.35 -31.25
C MET A 759 -20.73 -9.39 -30.90
N ILE A 760 -20.78 -8.23 -31.55
CA ILE A 760 -21.84 -7.24 -31.34
C ILE A 760 -23.18 -7.74 -31.89
N ILE A 761 -23.20 -8.23 -33.12
CA ILE A 761 -24.40 -8.74 -33.79
C ILE A 761 -24.97 -9.93 -33.00
N ALA A 762 -24.11 -10.89 -32.64
CA ALA A 762 -24.47 -12.07 -31.84
C ALA A 762 -25.08 -11.71 -30.48
N ALA A 763 -24.66 -10.57 -29.91
CA ALA A 763 -25.16 -10.08 -28.64
C ALA A 763 -26.56 -9.45 -28.70
N THR A 764 -27.12 -9.25 -29.89
CA THR A 764 -28.45 -8.65 -30.08
C THR A 764 -29.47 -9.68 -30.56
N ASN A 765 -30.75 -9.29 -30.56
CA ASN A 765 -31.82 -10.03 -31.23
C ASN A 765 -32.11 -9.49 -32.64
N ALA A 766 -31.18 -8.72 -33.22
CA ALA A 766 -31.38 -8.09 -34.52
C ALA A 766 -31.62 -9.16 -35.60
N LYS A 767 -32.56 -8.89 -36.49
CA LYS A 767 -32.81 -9.66 -37.70
C LYS A 767 -32.16 -9.01 -38.91
N THR A 768 -32.16 -7.68 -38.95
CA THR A 768 -31.58 -6.87 -40.03
C THR A 768 -30.47 -5.98 -39.50
N VAL A 769 -29.29 -6.07 -40.13
CA VAL A 769 -28.10 -5.27 -39.83
C VAL A 769 -27.79 -4.35 -41.01
N LEU A 770 -27.51 -3.07 -40.75
CA LEU A 770 -27.05 -2.11 -41.76
C LEU A 770 -25.62 -1.66 -41.46
N ASP A 771 -24.81 -1.56 -42.51
CA ASP A 771 -23.57 -0.77 -42.50
C ASP A 771 -23.62 0.30 -43.62
N PRO A 772 -23.80 1.59 -43.28
CA PRO A 772 -23.79 2.68 -44.24
C PRO A 772 -22.42 3.02 -44.85
N PHE A 773 -21.35 2.37 -44.35
CA PHE A 773 -19.98 2.49 -44.85
C PHE A 773 -19.37 1.09 -45.00
N LEU A 774 -19.98 0.28 -45.88
CA LEU A 774 -19.68 -1.15 -46.03
C LEU A 774 -18.19 -1.43 -46.26
N GLY A 775 -17.51 -0.58 -47.06
CA GLY A 775 -16.11 -0.78 -47.44
C GLY A 775 -15.87 -2.19 -47.98
N SER A 776 -14.89 -2.90 -47.40
CA SER A 776 -14.59 -4.29 -47.79
C SER A 776 -15.66 -5.33 -47.39
N GLY A 777 -16.68 -4.99 -46.60
CA GLY A 777 -17.78 -5.91 -46.29
C GLY A 777 -17.69 -6.69 -44.97
N SER A 778 -16.78 -6.34 -44.06
CA SER A 778 -16.57 -7.09 -42.79
C SER A 778 -17.83 -7.21 -41.92
N THR A 779 -18.64 -6.15 -41.82
CA THR A 779 -19.91 -6.17 -41.08
C THR A 779 -20.93 -7.12 -41.72
N GLY A 780 -20.96 -7.18 -43.06
CA GLY A 780 -21.86 -8.08 -43.79
C GLY A 780 -21.50 -9.54 -43.63
N VAL A 781 -20.21 -9.86 -43.67
CA VAL A 781 -19.71 -11.23 -43.39
C VAL A 781 -20.15 -11.65 -41.99
N ALA A 782 -19.95 -10.80 -40.99
CA ALA A 782 -20.36 -11.07 -39.61
C ALA A 782 -21.89 -11.25 -39.47
N ALA A 783 -22.69 -10.43 -40.16
CA ALA A 783 -24.14 -10.56 -40.14
C ALA A 783 -24.61 -11.89 -40.74
N LEU A 784 -24.05 -12.31 -41.88
CA LEU A 784 -24.38 -13.58 -42.52
C LEU A 784 -23.93 -14.79 -41.67
N MET A 785 -22.75 -14.74 -41.05
CA MET A 785 -22.27 -15.78 -40.12
C MET A 785 -23.22 -15.98 -38.93
N GLU A 786 -23.87 -14.92 -38.46
CA GLU A 786 -24.86 -14.97 -37.39
C GLU A 786 -26.31 -15.20 -37.89
N GLY A 787 -26.47 -15.54 -39.18
CA GLY A 787 -27.77 -15.81 -39.79
C GLY A 787 -28.69 -14.59 -39.86
N ARG A 788 -28.14 -13.38 -40.04
CA ARG A 788 -28.90 -12.12 -40.08
C ARG A 788 -29.01 -11.59 -41.51
N ARG A 789 -30.11 -10.92 -41.82
CA ARG A 789 -30.25 -10.14 -43.06
C ARG A 789 -29.30 -8.95 -42.99
N PHE A 790 -28.60 -8.70 -44.09
CA PHE A 790 -27.62 -7.62 -44.16
C PHE A 790 -27.94 -6.63 -45.29
N ILE A 791 -27.77 -5.34 -45.00
CA ILE A 791 -27.83 -4.25 -45.95
C ILE A 791 -26.52 -3.47 -45.85
N GLY A 792 -25.83 -3.25 -46.96
CA GLY A 792 -24.62 -2.43 -47.03
C GLY A 792 -24.82 -1.25 -47.97
N ILE A 793 -24.30 -0.08 -47.63
CA ILE A 793 -24.22 1.07 -48.53
C ILE A 793 -22.74 1.41 -48.73
N GLU A 794 -22.34 1.61 -49.97
CA GLU A 794 -20.97 1.99 -50.33
C GLU A 794 -20.97 2.82 -51.61
N GLN A 795 -20.22 3.92 -51.59
CA GLN A 795 -20.14 4.81 -52.74
C GLN A 795 -19.21 4.27 -53.83
N SER A 796 -18.16 3.54 -53.45
CA SER A 796 -17.18 2.99 -54.39
C SER A 796 -17.70 1.70 -55.01
N ALA A 797 -17.90 1.71 -56.33
CA ALA A 797 -18.30 0.52 -57.08
C ALA A 797 -17.27 -0.62 -56.95
N ASP A 798 -16.00 -0.31 -56.70
CA ASP A 798 -14.93 -1.30 -56.55
C ASP A 798 -15.01 -2.00 -55.19
N TYR A 799 -15.32 -1.25 -54.13
CA TYR A 799 -15.59 -1.83 -52.80
C TYR A 799 -16.91 -2.59 -52.76
N CYS A 800 -17.94 -2.15 -53.49
CA CYS A 800 -19.16 -2.95 -53.67
C CYS A 800 -18.84 -4.33 -54.26
N ARG A 801 -18.06 -4.40 -55.36
CA ARG A 801 -17.67 -5.69 -55.98
C ARG A 801 -16.86 -6.56 -55.02
N MET A 802 -15.91 -5.99 -54.30
CA MET A 802 -15.12 -6.70 -53.29
C MET A 802 -15.99 -7.27 -52.16
N ALA A 803 -16.97 -6.49 -51.69
CA ALA A 803 -17.91 -6.94 -50.67
C ALA A 803 -18.84 -8.04 -51.21
N GLU A 804 -19.36 -7.90 -52.44
CA GLU A 804 -20.19 -8.92 -53.10
C GLU A 804 -19.47 -10.28 -53.20
N GLU A 805 -18.20 -10.28 -53.62
CA GLU A 805 -17.36 -11.49 -53.68
C GLU A 805 -17.20 -12.12 -52.28
N ARG A 806 -16.85 -11.34 -51.26
CA ARG A 806 -16.67 -11.84 -49.88
C ARG A 806 -17.96 -12.39 -49.28
N LEU A 807 -19.09 -11.72 -49.50
CA LEU A 807 -20.39 -12.19 -49.02
C LEU A 807 -20.87 -13.43 -49.79
N GLY A 808 -20.59 -13.51 -51.10
CA GLY A 808 -20.91 -14.66 -51.94
C GLY A 808 -20.22 -15.95 -51.47
N VAL A 809 -18.95 -15.86 -51.03
CA VAL A 809 -18.22 -17.01 -50.45
C VAL A 809 -18.90 -17.54 -49.19
N VAL A 810 -19.39 -16.65 -48.31
CA VAL A 810 -20.07 -17.03 -47.05
C VAL A 810 -21.41 -17.74 -47.33
N LEU A 811 -22.11 -17.37 -48.39
CA LEU A 811 -23.39 -17.98 -48.78
C LEU A 811 -23.25 -19.36 -49.45
N GLN A 812 -22.07 -19.68 -50.01
CA GLN A 812 -21.83 -20.94 -50.74
C GLN A 812 -21.46 -22.13 -49.87
N GLY A 813 -21.25 -21.96 -48.55
CA GLY A 813 -21.25 -23.02 -47.54
C GLY A 813 -20.10 -24.05 -47.54
N ASP A 814 -19.35 -24.25 -48.62
CA ASP A 814 -18.44 -25.41 -48.78
C ASP A 814 -16.94 -25.08 -49.04
N ALA A 815 -16.54 -23.81 -49.04
CA ALA A 815 -15.14 -23.44 -49.15
C ALA A 815 -14.56 -23.06 -47.77
N PRO A 816 -13.36 -23.51 -47.37
CA PRO A 816 -12.70 -23.01 -46.17
C PRO A 816 -12.60 -21.48 -46.27
N LEU A 817 -13.08 -20.79 -45.23
CA LEU A 817 -12.97 -19.34 -45.13
C LEU A 817 -11.51 -18.94 -45.47
N PRO A 818 -11.30 -18.01 -46.42
CA PRO A 818 -9.94 -17.58 -46.80
C PRO A 818 -9.15 -17.14 -45.57
N ASP A 819 -7.82 -17.28 -45.61
CA ASP A 819 -6.96 -17.12 -44.42
C ASP A 819 -7.03 -15.72 -43.78
N ASP A 820 -7.50 -14.71 -44.51
CA ASP A 820 -7.82 -13.36 -44.01
C ASP A 820 -9.12 -13.27 -43.20
N LEU A 821 -9.99 -14.29 -43.27
CA LEU A 821 -11.22 -14.43 -42.48
C LEU A 821 -11.05 -15.36 -41.27
N ARG A 822 -9.94 -16.09 -41.16
CA ARG A 822 -9.57 -16.81 -39.94
C ARG A 822 -9.07 -15.81 -38.92
N GLY A 823 -10.00 -15.18 -38.20
CA GLY A 823 -9.66 -14.43 -36.98
C GLY A 823 -8.73 -15.30 -36.12
N SER A 824 -7.57 -14.75 -35.74
CA SER A 824 -6.47 -15.44 -35.06
C SER A 824 -6.99 -16.44 -34.02
N SER A 825 -7.12 -17.69 -34.43
CA SER A 825 -7.67 -18.76 -33.60
C SER A 825 -6.63 -19.14 -32.55
N ASN A 826 -7.04 -19.05 -31.28
CA ASN A 826 -6.47 -19.67 -30.09
C ASN A 826 -4.96 -20.01 -30.07
N ASP A 827 -4.12 -19.00 -29.80
CA ASP A 827 -2.78 -19.20 -29.20
C ASP A 827 -2.78 -18.90 -27.68
N ASN A 828 -3.92 -19.05 -27.00
CA ASN A 828 -4.04 -18.85 -25.53
C ASN A 828 -4.05 -20.16 -24.72
N ALA A 829 -3.70 -21.30 -25.32
CA ALA A 829 -3.57 -22.57 -24.60
C ALA A 829 -2.16 -22.81 -24.01
N ASP A 830 -1.13 -22.08 -24.45
CA ASP A 830 0.28 -22.36 -24.09
C ASP A 830 0.93 -21.39 -23.08
N LEU A 831 0.13 -20.68 -22.26
CA LEU A 831 0.66 -19.87 -21.14
C LEU A 831 0.17 -20.33 -19.76
N ALA A 832 -0.39 -21.54 -19.67
CA ALA A 832 -0.83 -22.17 -18.42
C ALA A 832 -0.15 -23.54 -18.21
N ALA A 833 1.16 -23.61 -18.38
CA ALA A 833 1.96 -24.74 -17.95
C ALA A 833 3.41 -24.30 -17.72
N ASP A 834 3.66 -23.51 -16.67
CA ASP A 834 5.00 -23.43 -16.12
C ASP A 834 5.00 -24.01 -14.70
N GLN A 835 5.89 -24.98 -14.56
CA GLN A 835 5.88 -26.04 -13.58
C GLN A 835 6.28 -25.52 -12.19
N ALA A 836 5.59 -25.97 -11.16
CA ALA A 836 6.14 -26.03 -9.82
C ALA A 836 7.42 -26.90 -9.86
N PRO A 837 8.59 -26.42 -9.40
CA PRO A 837 9.78 -27.25 -9.36
C PRO A 837 9.60 -28.31 -8.26
N THR A 838 9.46 -29.56 -8.70
CA THR A 838 9.60 -30.75 -7.87
C THR A 838 11.02 -30.80 -7.29
N LEU A 839 11.10 -30.86 -5.96
CA LEU A 839 12.27 -31.35 -5.22
C LEU A 839 12.61 -32.76 -5.69
N GLY A 840 13.85 -32.97 -6.12
CA GLY A 840 14.36 -34.27 -6.57
C GLY A 840 15.89 -34.31 -6.63
N ASP A 841 16.46 -34.86 -5.57
CA ASP A 841 17.75 -35.51 -5.35
C ASP A 841 18.91 -35.46 -6.38
N ALA A 842 20.06 -35.04 -5.83
CA ALA A 842 21.41 -35.66 -5.92
C ALA A 842 22.05 -35.97 -7.30
N ALA A 843 23.06 -35.17 -7.65
CA ALA A 843 24.46 -35.61 -7.89
C ALA A 843 25.39 -34.39 -7.97
#